data_AF-A0A3B3VHI3-F1
#
_entry.id   AF-A0A3B3VHI3-F1
#
_cell.length_a   1.000
_cell.length_b   1.000
_cell.length_c   1.000
_cell.angle_alpha   90.00
_cell.angle_beta   90.00
_cell.angle_gamma   90.00
#
_symmetry.space_group_name_H-M   'P 1'
#
loop_
_entity.id
_entity.type
_entity.pdbx_description
1 polymer ?
#
loop_
_entity_poly.entity_id
_entity_poly.type
_entity_poly.pdbx_seq_one_letter_code
_entity_poly.pdbx_strand_id
1 'polypeptide(L)'
;GGSNVVAPSIVGSSVGSININISMGKGSILKFSLNSVFILFSRRCRRLQYKLAQCRLKVKATLRRKFSHLHEGIGTDANKMSLNQIYTELYITEGGCGVVNKEHEVRQIEIASKRCAPQDKLIHCNRLFECQPGRHIRTVVTRGVAGIGKTVSANKFALDWAEEKANTEIDFVFSLSFRELNLMKKTAFSLVELLYVFFPEIKDTKIFNEPESKILFILDGLDESRLSLDFQKSEILSDVTKQSTVSVIVTNLIRGSLLPWALVWITSRPVASAQIPVEYIDLVTEVRGFNDSQKEEYFRRKITDKTVANRVIAHVKSCRSLHIMCHLPIFCWMAASVLEKNLANKDSKETPRSLTQMYIHFLSLYVEKMKKRLPRRRDSTTECVRTNLLALGKLAFKELEKGHPIFYESDLILNGIKVTEASMFSDVYTQIFNEEMTVCEEKMFCFVHLSIQEFFAALYVYLTFHNENNNVLVKKSSVSRRLMSRESSEIILYKEAVEKALRCENGHFDIFLRFLLGLSLESNQTLLKHLMTNNRTHQRTRSEIIKHIKDRIRDSQCPERCLNLFHCLNELNDHSLVEEVQEIFSSGILNQATLSPAQWATLIFVLLTSEEELNVFDLSNYKRSEEGLLRLMPVVKTVQVANLKACNLTAMCCENLASGISSSQLRELDLSNNNLTDAGLKQLSDGLKNSQLETLRLRSCSLTENSSVTIASVISSSCCRLKVLDLTDNDFQDDGVRTFSTGLGSSYCKLEQLRLSGCRVTEEGCTFLASALNSSHLKELDLSYNHPGNSGLMLLSALLEDPRCTLQTLSVEQCGESRIQPGPRKYLKKLTLDPNTAHRDLSLSNGNQKATRWTKNSYPDHPDRFDYWTQVLCTEGLTGRCYWETEWVGRVCIGVAYRRMLRKGEGDDRWLGRNDVSWGLNCNRNSYRILHGSMNDVVPVTPNSNKVGVYLDWTAGSLSFFRVSCGDRTLLHTFHTTFTEPVYPGFHLGWVDSTVLLC
;
A
#
# COMPACT_ATOMS: atom_id res chain seq x y z
N GLY A 1 30.67 -22.12 35.28
CA GLY A 1 30.71 -23.24 36.24
C GLY A 1 29.34 -23.85 36.27
N GLY A 2 29.22 -25.10 35.81
CA GLY A 2 27.93 -25.75 35.57
C GLY A 2 27.31 -26.36 36.83
N SER A 3 26.02 -26.66 36.73
CA SER A 3 25.50 -28.01 36.96
C SER A 3 24.04 -28.09 36.53
N ASN A 4 23.76 -29.13 35.74
CA ASN A 4 22.45 -29.57 35.30
C ASN A 4 21.56 -29.95 36.50
N VAL A 5 20.26 -29.67 36.40
CA VAL A 5 19.25 -30.51 37.07
C VAL A 5 18.27 -31.00 36.02
N VAL A 6 18.42 -32.28 35.72
CA VAL A 6 17.52 -33.12 34.92
C VAL A 6 16.27 -33.37 35.76
N ALA A 7 15.10 -33.14 35.19
CA ALA A 7 13.83 -33.60 35.74
C ALA A 7 13.65 -35.11 35.51
N PRO A 8 13.05 -35.85 36.45
CA PRO A 8 12.23 -36.99 36.11
C PRO A 8 10.74 -36.63 36.23
N SER A 9 10.03 -36.97 35.17
CA SER A 9 8.58 -37.10 35.09
C SER A 9 8.02 -38.00 36.18
N ILE A 10 6.92 -37.58 36.81
CA ILE A 10 6.02 -38.47 37.54
C ILE A 10 4.61 -38.28 36.96
N VAL A 11 4.12 -39.35 36.32
CA VAL A 11 2.73 -39.53 35.91
C VAL A 11 2.02 -40.31 37.03
N GLY A 12 0.91 -39.76 37.52
CA GLY A 12 -0.19 -40.52 38.14
C GLY A 12 -0.05 -40.92 39.62
N SER A 13 -0.75 -40.21 40.50
CA SER A 13 -1.78 -40.75 41.44
C SER A 13 -1.97 -39.84 42.66
N SER A 14 -3.23 -39.75 43.10
CA SER A 14 -3.75 -38.92 44.21
C SER A 14 -3.26 -39.37 45.58
N VAL A 15 -2.83 -38.43 46.44
CA VAL A 15 -2.74 -38.65 47.90
C VAL A 15 -3.24 -37.42 48.65
N GLY A 16 -4.13 -37.66 49.63
CA GLY A 16 -4.83 -36.66 50.42
C GLY A 16 -4.02 -36.02 51.55
N SER A 17 -4.55 -34.88 52.00
CA SER A 17 -4.34 -34.15 53.27
C SER A 17 -3.04 -34.43 54.05
N ILE A 18 -2.12 -33.45 54.00
CA ILE A 18 -0.99 -33.35 54.91
C ILE A 18 -1.46 -32.62 56.20
N ASN A 19 -1.36 -33.28 57.34
CA ASN A 19 -1.50 -32.66 58.67
C ASN A 19 -0.13 -32.20 59.16
N ILE A 20 0.02 -30.91 59.48
CA ILE A 20 1.22 -30.35 60.11
C ILE A 20 0.90 -30.11 61.59
N ASN A 21 1.58 -30.84 62.48
CA ASN A 21 1.57 -30.59 63.92
C ASN A 21 2.77 -29.70 64.28
N ILE A 22 2.51 -28.53 64.85
CA ILE A 22 3.55 -27.68 65.44
C ILE A 22 3.39 -27.74 66.95
N SER A 23 4.36 -28.35 67.64
CA SER A 23 4.49 -28.25 69.10
C SER A 23 5.29 -27.00 69.45
N MET A 24 4.64 -26.03 70.10
CA MET A 24 5.33 -24.97 70.85
C MET A 24 5.03 -25.17 72.34
N GLY A 25 6.09 -25.13 73.13
CA GLY A 25 6.07 -25.45 74.55
C GLY A 25 5.23 -24.48 75.39
N LYS A 26 4.58 -25.07 76.40
CA LYS A 26 4.04 -24.50 77.64
C LYS A 26 3.04 -23.33 77.51
N GLY A 27 1.76 -23.71 77.58
CA GLY A 27 0.89 -23.18 78.64
C GLY A 27 -0.22 -22.19 78.26
N SER A 28 -1.22 -22.60 77.47
CA SER A 28 -2.66 -22.35 77.73
C SER A 28 -3.49 -22.88 76.55
N ILE A 29 -4.35 -23.87 76.80
CA ILE A 29 -5.30 -24.40 75.81
C ILE A 29 -6.53 -23.47 75.79
N LEU A 30 -6.64 -22.64 74.75
CA LEU A 30 -7.94 -22.15 74.26
C LEU A 30 -8.17 -22.80 72.89
N LYS A 31 -9.01 -23.85 72.86
CA LYS A 31 -9.50 -24.48 71.62
C LYS A 31 -10.41 -23.49 70.89
N PHE A 32 -9.87 -22.70 69.96
CA PHE A 32 -10.67 -22.16 68.87
C PHE A 32 -10.73 -23.22 67.76
N SER A 33 -11.94 -23.71 67.45
CA SER A 33 -12.12 -24.64 66.33
C SER A 33 -11.83 -23.92 65.00
N LEU A 34 -10.84 -24.41 64.26
CA LEU A 34 -10.56 -24.00 62.88
C LEU A 34 -11.77 -24.25 61.95
N ASN A 35 -12.66 -25.19 62.29
CA ASN A 35 -13.87 -25.47 61.54
C ASN A 35 -14.85 -24.27 61.50
N SER A 36 -14.96 -23.50 62.58
CA SER A 36 -15.82 -22.30 62.60
C SER A 36 -15.30 -21.21 61.67
N VAL A 37 -13.97 -21.01 61.60
CA VAL A 37 -13.33 -20.03 60.71
C VAL A 37 -13.37 -20.51 59.26
N PHE A 38 -13.18 -21.80 58.99
CA PHE A 38 -13.26 -22.39 57.64
C PHE A 38 -14.70 -22.41 57.09
N ILE A 39 -15.71 -22.64 57.94
CA ILE A 39 -17.14 -22.54 57.59
C ILE A 39 -17.56 -21.08 57.37
N LEU A 40 -17.06 -20.14 58.19
CA LEU A 40 -17.29 -18.71 57.97
C LEU A 40 -16.59 -18.18 56.70
N PHE A 41 -15.34 -18.60 56.43
CA PHE A 41 -14.62 -18.27 55.20
C PHE A 41 -15.29 -18.87 53.97
N SER A 42 -15.67 -20.16 53.99
CA SER A 42 -16.35 -20.81 52.86
C SER A 42 -17.76 -20.23 52.60
N ARG A 43 -18.51 -19.85 53.65
CA ARG A 43 -19.78 -19.12 53.49
C ARG A 43 -19.58 -17.70 52.96
N ARG A 44 -18.52 -16.99 53.38
CA ARG A 44 -18.20 -15.63 52.91
C ARG A 44 -17.71 -15.63 51.46
N CYS A 45 -16.88 -16.60 51.07
CA CYS A 45 -16.45 -16.84 49.69
C CYS A 45 -17.62 -17.22 48.77
N ARG A 46 -18.50 -18.16 49.17
CA ARG A 46 -19.71 -18.49 48.37
C ARG A 46 -20.65 -17.28 48.20
N ARG A 47 -20.81 -16.45 49.24
CA ARG A 47 -21.64 -15.24 49.18
C ARG A 47 -21.02 -14.15 48.32
N LEU A 48 -19.68 -14.03 48.31
CA LEU A 48 -18.95 -13.15 47.39
C LEU A 48 -19.06 -13.65 45.94
N GLN A 49 -18.81 -14.93 45.67
CA GLN A 49 -18.93 -15.54 44.35
C GLN A 49 -20.35 -15.43 43.78
N TYR A 50 -21.38 -15.62 44.62
CA TYR A 50 -22.77 -15.39 44.22
C TYR A 50 -23.06 -13.92 43.87
N LYS A 51 -22.53 -12.97 44.66
CA LYS A 51 -22.65 -11.53 44.38
C LYS A 51 -21.92 -11.14 43.09
N LEU A 52 -20.73 -11.69 42.85
CA LEU A 52 -19.95 -11.47 41.63
C LEU A 52 -20.67 -12.07 40.40
N ALA A 53 -21.24 -13.26 40.50
CA ALA A 53 -22.03 -13.87 39.44
C ALA A 53 -23.30 -13.07 39.10
N GLN A 54 -24.03 -12.59 40.12
CA GLN A 54 -25.17 -11.69 39.91
C GLN A 54 -24.74 -10.36 39.28
N CYS A 55 -23.62 -9.79 39.73
CA CYS A 55 -23.05 -8.59 39.16
C CYS A 55 -22.69 -8.77 37.68
N ARG A 56 -22.04 -9.88 37.34
CA ARG A 56 -21.68 -10.25 35.96
C ARG A 56 -22.92 -10.33 35.08
N LEU A 57 -23.99 -10.97 35.54
CA LEU A 57 -25.27 -11.04 34.79
C LEU A 57 -25.89 -9.65 34.57
N LYS A 58 -25.83 -8.76 35.56
CA LYS A 58 -26.33 -7.38 35.44
C LYS A 58 -25.51 -6.56 34.44
N VAL A 59 -24.17 -6.63 34.50
CA VAL A 59 -23.28 -5.97 33.53
C VAL A 59 -23.56 -6.49 32.13
N LYS A 60 -23.67 -7.81 31.95
CA LYS A 60 -24.06 -8.42 30.65
C LYS A 60 -25.42 -7.89 30.17
N ALA A 61 -26.43 -7.79 31.04
CA ALA A 61 -27.74 -7.26 30.66
C ALA A 61 -27.66 -5.78 30.23
N THR A 62 -26.85 -4.97 30.90
CA THR A 62 -26.61 -3.56 30.54
C THR A 62 -25.90 -3.43 29.19
N LEU A 63 -24.87 -4.25 28.93
CA LEU A 63 -24.21 -4.26 27.61
C LEU A 63 -25.13 -4.78 26.49
N ARG A 64 -25.94 -5.83 26.74
CA ARG A 64 -26.96 -6.30 25.78
C ARG A 64 -27.94 -5.19 25.45
N ARG A 65 -28.42 -4.45 26.45
CA ARG A 65 -29.33 -3.30 26.25
C ARG A 65 -28.65 -2.16 25.48
N LYS A 66 -27.38 -1.85 25.77
CA LYS A 66 -26.62 -0.76 25.12
C LYS A 66 -26.26 -1.08 23.66
N PHE A 67 -25.94 -2.33 23.33
CA PHE A 67 -25.33 -2.70 22.03
C PHE A 67 -26.15 -3.64 21.13
N SER A 68 -27.30 -4.17 21.58
CA SER A 68 -28.14 -5.08 20.77
C SER A 68 -28.68 -4.45 19.47
N HIS A 69 -28.85 -3.13 19.45
CA HIS A 69 -29.44 -2.39 18.34
C HIS A 69 -28.52 -1.25 17.91
N LEU A 70 -28.39 -1.05 16.61
CA LEU A 70 -27.75 0.14 16.06
C LEU A 70 -28.82 1.23 15.91
N HIS A 71 -28.61 2.39 16.55
CA HIS A 71 -29.54 3.52 16.43
C HIS A 71 -29.19 4.34 15.19
N GLU A 72 -30.08 4.34 14.19
CA GLU A 72 -30.05 5.31 13.10
C GLU A 72 -30.70 6.62 13.60
N GLY A 73 -29.92 7.44 14.31
CA GLY A 73 -30.34 8.73 14.85
C GLY A 73 -31.10 8.66 16.19
N ILE A 74 -31.69 9.80 16.57
CA ILE A 74 -32.42 10.04 17.84
C ILE A 74 -33.90 10.14 17.46
N GLY A 75 -34.67 9.05 17.58
CA GLY A 75 -36.12 9.12 17.44
C GLY A 75 -36.84 7.81 17.10
N THR A 76 -37.50 7.27 18.13
CA THR A 76 -38.56 6.22 18.15
C THR A 76 -38.19 4.79 17.74
N ASP A 77 -38.66 3.82 18.55
CA ASP A 77 -38.44 2.37 18.47
C ASP A 77 -38.74 1.69 17.11
N ALA A 78 -39.29 2.43 16.14
CA ALA A 78 -39.72 1.91 14.84
C ALA A 78 -38.57 1.60 13.84
N ASN A 79 -37.34 2.11 14.07
CA ASN A 79 -36.19 1.91 13.16
C ASN A 79 -35.00 1.16 13.81
N LYS A 80 -35.25 0.37 14.86
CA LYS A 80 -34.21 -0.43 15.50
C LYS A 80 -33.86 -1.66 14.66
N MET A 81 -32.68 -1.66 14.05
CA MET A 81 -32.12 -2.87 13.44
C MET A 81 -31.16 -3.57 14.39
N SER A 82 -31.30 -4.90 14.47
CA SER A 82 -30.41 -5.71 15.29
C SER A 82 -28.99 -5.66 14.74
N LEU A 83 -28.02 -5.35 15.61
CA LEU A 83 -26.61 -5.32 15.22
C LEU A 83 -26.17 -6.67 14.64
N ASN A 84 -26.65 -7.77 15.19
CA ASN A 84 -26.33 -9.13 14.73
C ASN A 84 -26.81 -9.42 13.30
N GLN A 85 -27.85 -8.75 12.81
CA GLN A 85 -28.38 -8.98 11.46
C GLN A 85 -27.58 -8.23 10.39
N ILE A 86 -27.08 -7.03 10.71
CA ILE A 86 -26.39 -6.15 9.76
C ILE A 86 -24.87 -6.25 9.85
N TYR A 87 -24.33 -6.68 11.00
CA TYR A 87 -22.90 -6.76 11.19
C TYR A 87 -22.26 -7.68 10.16
N THR A 88 -21.42 -7.09 9.31
CA THR A 88 -20.48 -7.77 8.44
C THR A 88 -19.12 -7.70 9.10
N GLU A 89 -18.44 -8.83 9.21
CA GLU A 89 -17.13 -8.91 9.85
C GLU A 89 -16.12 -8.02 9.12
N LEU A 90 -15.35 -7.23 9.87
CA LEU A 90 -14.35 -6.33 9.29
C LEU A 90 -13.03 -7.07 9.01
N TYR A 91 -12.36 -6.69 7.92
CA TYR A 91 -11.01 -7.15 7.64
C TYR A 91 -10.01 -6.45 8.57
N ILE A 92 -9.48 -7.18 9.57
CA ILE A 92 -8.50 -6.69 10.55
C ILE A 92 -7.18 -7.45 10.39
N THR A 93 -6.08 -6.71 10.37
CA THR A 93 -4.72 -7.23 10.12
C THR A 93 -3.76 -6.77 11.23
N GLU A 94 -2.63 -7.46 11.42
CA GLU A 94 -1.56 -6.99 12.30
C GLU A 94 -0.89 -5.76 11.68
N GLY A 95 -0.87 -4.64 12.42
CA GLY A 95 -0.36 -3.37 11.95
C GLY A 95 1.16 -3.28 12.09
N GLY A 96 1.86 -2.93 11.01
CA GLY A 96 3.30 -2.69 11.04
C GLY A 96 3.68 -1.47 11.90
N CYS A 97 4.89 -1.48 12.45
CA CYS A 97 5.45 -0.38 13.27
C CYS A 97 5.85 0.87 12.45
N GLY A 98 5.32 1.01 11.22
CA GLY A 98 5.72 2.02 10.26
C GLY A 98 5.22 3.44 10.58
N VAL A 99 5.79 4.40 9.85
CA VAL A 99 5.53 5.84 9.94
C VAL A 99 4.02 6.14 9.86
N VAL A 100 3.53 6.93 10.81
CA VAL A 100 2.14 7.40 10.86
C VAL A 100 1.86 8.25 9.63
N ASN A 101 1.12 7.70 8.67
CA ASN A 101 0.77 8.42 7.45
C ASN A 101 -0.19 9.58 7.79
N LYS A 102 0.23 10.82 7.51
CA LYS A 102 -0.51 12.05 7.84
C LYS A 102 -1.56 12.44 6.79
N GLU A 103 -1.75 11.61 5.76
CA GLU A 103 -2.65 11.86 4.64
C GLU A 103 -4.14 11.83 5.03
N HIS A 104 -4.98 12.55 4.28
CA HIS A 104 -6.44 12.59 4.44
C HIS A 104 -7.09 11.20 4.30
N GLU A 105 -8.19 10.98 5.01
CA GLU A 105 -8.86 9.68 5.17
C GLU A 105 -9.29 9.05 3.85
N VAL A 106 -9.77 9.86 2.88
CA VAL A 106 -10.18 9.36 1.55
C VAL A 106 -9.01 8.84 0.73
N ARG A 107 -7.85 9.48 0.85
CA ARG A 107 -6.63 9.00 0.17
C ARG A 107 -6.17 7.67 0.77
N GLN A 108 -6.26 7.53 2.09
CA GLN A 108 -5.97 6.25 2.76
C GLN A 108 -6.93 5.14 2.34
N ILE A 109 -8.20 5.46 2.09
CA ILE A 109 -9.22 4.51 1.58
C ILE A 109 -8.94 4.10 0.14
N GLU A 110 -8.58 5.04 -0.73
CA GLU A 110 -8.20 4.75 -2.13
C GLU A 110 -6.97 3.84 -2.19
N ILE A 111 -5.98 4.08 -1.32
CA ILE A 111 -4.81 3.22 -1.17
C ILE A 111 -5.20 1.86 -0.59
N ALA A 112 -5.96 1.82 0.51
CA ALA A 112 -6.36 0.60 1.20
C ALA A 112 -7.29 -0.30 0.37
N SER A 113 -8.17 0.28 -0.46
CA SER A 113 -9.07 -0.46 -1.34
C SER A 113 -8.33 -1.25 -2.43
N LYS A 114 -7.12 -0.82 -2.81
CA LYS A 114 -6.25 -1.53 -3.76
C LYS A 114 -5.29 -2.49 -3.08
N ARG A 115 -5.25 -2.49 -1.74
CA ARG A 115 -4.37 -3.38 -1.00
C ARG A 115 -4.94 -4.79 -1.01
N CYS A 116 -4.63 -5.56 -2.04
CA CYS A 116 -4.91 -6.99 -2.09
C CYS A 116 -3.92 -7.73 -1.16
N ALA A 117 -4.41 -8.24 -0.02
CA ALA A 117 -3.58 -9.01 0.90
C ALA A 117 -4.08 -10.47 0.98
N PRO A 118 -3.50 -11.40 0.20
CA PRO A 118 -3.70 -12.83 0.41
C PRO A 118 -2.91 -13.41 1.61
N GLN A 119 -2.08 -12.61 2.30
CA GLN A 119 -1.13 -13.11 3.32
C GLN A 119 -1.05 -12.30 4.63
N ASP A 120 -1.79 -11.18 4.78
CA ASP A 120 -1.89 -10.57 6.11
C ASP A 120 -2.68 -11.54 7.00
N LYS A 121 -2.11 -11.96 8.13
CA LYS A 121 -2.81 -12.86 9.06
C LYS A 121 -4.11 -12.17 9.48
N LEU A 122 -5.23 -12.67 8.97
CA LEU A 122 -6.54 -12.17 9.36
C LEU A 122 -6.72 -12.42 10.86
N ILE A 123 -6.89 -11.34 11.61
CA ILE A 123 -7.19 -11.42 13.04
C ILE A 123 -8.68 -11.23 13.20
N HIS A 124 -9.37 -12.30 13.57
CA HIS A 124 -10.78 -12.20 13.95
C HIS A 124 -10.90 -11.32 15.21
N CYS A 125 -11.88 -10.42 15.27
CA CYS A 125 -12.05 -9.46 16.38
C CYS A 125 -12.13 -10.16 17.76
N ASN A 126 -12.87 -11.27 17.85
CA ASN A 126 -12.95 -12.09 19.08
C ASN A 126 -11.68 -12.88 19.41
N ARG A 127 -10.60 -12.77 18.62
CA ARG A 127 -9.32 -13.48 18.84
C ARG A 127 -8.15 -12.52 19.12
N LEU A 128 -8.43 -11.24 19.40
CA LEU A 128 -7.41 -10.22 19.62
C LEU A 128 -6.46 -10.52 20.79
N PHE A 129 -6.92 -11.28 21.79
CA PHE A 129 -6.17 -11.61 23.01
C PHE A 129 -5.75 -13.10 23.09
N GLU A 130 -5.93 -13.89 22.02
CA GLU A 130 -5.49 -15.28 21.98
C GLU A 130 -3.95 -15.35 21.87
N CYS A 131 -3.30 -16.07 22.80
CA CYS A 131 -1.84 -16.18 22.87
C CYS A 131 -1.27 -16.98 21.69
N GLN A 132 -0.33 -16.40 20.95
CA GLN A 132 0.61 -17.16 20.14
C GLN A 132 1.74 -17.72 21.02
N PRO A 133 2.37 -18.86 20.69
CA PRO A 133 3.40 -19.46 21.53
C PRO A 133 4.54 -18.47 21.79
N GLY A 134 4.74 -18.07 23.05
CA GLY A 134 5.87 -17.22 23.49
C GLY A 134 5.60 -15.71 23.63
N ARG A 135 4.40 -15.19 23.38
CA ARG A 135 4.07 -13.75 23.52
C ARG A 135 2.79 -13.52 24.34
N HIS A 136 2.90 -12.79 25.46
CA HIS A 136 1.75 -12.37 26.27
C HIS A 136 1.22 -11.02 25.77
N ILE A 137 -0.07 -10.92 25.46
CA ILE A 137 -0.70 -9.71 24.91
C ILE A 137 -1.61 -9.10 25.98
N ARG A 138 -1.28 -7.89 26.46
CA ARG A 138 -2.07 -7.12 27.43
C ARG A 138 -2.74 -5.92 26.78
N THR A 139 -1.99 -5.10 26.04
CA THR A 139 -2.47 -3.86 25.43
C THR A 139 -2.58 -4.02 23.92
N VAL A 140 -3.80 -3.89 23.39
CA VAL A 140 -4.10 -3.91 21.95
C VAL A 140 -4.52 -2.52 21.50
N VAL A 141 -3.89 -2.00 20.45
CA VAL A 141 -4.30 -0.73 19.80
C VAL A 141 -4.79 -1.00 18.39
N THR A 142 -6.08 -0.76 18.14
CA THR A 142 -6.71 -0.91 16.84
C THR A 142 -6.81 0.44 16.13
N ARG A 143 -6.09 0.57 15.02
CA ARG A 143 -6.01 1.75 14.16
C ARG A 143 -6.96 1.63 12.96
N GLY A 144 -7.47 2.76 12.49
CA GLY A 144 -8.20 2.82 11.22
C GLY A 144 -8.80 4.20 10.96
N VAL A 145 -9.14 4.50 9.72
CA VAL A 145 -9.77 5.78 9.31
C VAL A 145 -11.14 5.99 9.94
N ALA A 146 -11.68 7.22 9.92
CA ALA A 146 -13.06 7.45 10.37
C ALA A 146 -14.05 6.63 9.54
N GLY A 147 -15.18 6.25 10.15
CA GLY A 147 -16.25 5.52 9.46
C GLY A 147 -15.94 4.06 9.09
N ILE A 148 -14.72 3.57 9.36
CA ILE A 148 -14.28 2.21 9.01
C ILE A 148 -14.94 1.10 9.85
N GLY A 149 -15.59 1.45 10.98
CA GLY A 149 -16.30 0.50 11.84
C GLY A 149 -15.56 0.08 13.12
N LYS A 150 -14.56 0.83 13.59
CA LYS A 150 -13.84 0.58 14.86
C LYS A 150 -14.79 0.44 16.06
N THR A 151 -15.60 1.47 16.33
CA THR A 151 -16.59 1.48 17.41
C THR A 151 -17.63 0.37 17.27
N VAL A 152 -18.07 0.08 16.04
CA VAL A 152 -19.04 -1.00 15.78
C VAL A 152 -18.43 -2.37 16.13
N SER A 153 -17.14 -2.59 15.85
CA SER A 153 -16.44 -3.82 16.21
C SER A 153 -16.21 -3.96 17.71
N ALA A 154 -15.88 -2.86 18.40
CA ALA A 154 -15.79 -2.83 19.86
C ALA A 154 -17.15 -3.16 20.52
N ASN A 155 -18.23 -2.55 20.02
CA ASN A 155 -19.59 -2.83 20.48
C ASN A 155 -20.01 -4.28 20.19
N LYS A 156 -19.64 -4.81 19.02
CA LYS A 156 -19.94 -6.20 18.64
C LYS A 156 -19.20 -7.21 19.52
N PHE A 157 -17.93 -6.98 19.82
CA PHE A 157 -17.17 -7.79 20.77
C PHE A 157 -17.83 -7.82 22.15
N ALA A 158 -18.20 -6.63 22.67
CA ALA A 158 -18.87 -6.51 23.95
C ALA A 158 -20.24 -7.20 23.96
N LEU A 159 -20.99 -7.14 22.85
CA LEU A 159 -22.26 -7.84 22.68
C LEU A 159 -22.07 -9.37 22.63
N ASP A 160 -21.08 -9.88 21.89
CA ASP A 160 -20.79 -11.32 21.81
C ASP A 160 -20.37 -11.90 23.16
N TRP A 161 -19.58 -11.16 23.94
CA TRP A 161 -19.28 -11.50 25.33
C TRP A 161 -20.53 -11.49 26.21
N ALA A 162 -21.38 -10.47 26.04
CA ALA A 162 -22.60 -10.35 26.83
C ALA A 162 -23.61 -11.45 26.49
N GLU A 163 -23.73 -11.86 25.24
CA GLU A 163 -24.56 -12.98 24.74
C GLU A 163 -23.93 -14.37 24.96
N GLU A 164 -22.71 -14.43 25.51
CA GLU A 164 -21.97 -15.68 25.79
C GLU A 164 -21.63 -16.48 24.52
N LYS A 165 -21.46 -15.78 23.39
CA LYS A 165 -21.06 -16.40 22.11
C LYS A 165 -19.55 -16.55 21.96
N ALA A 166 -18.77 -15.67 22.59
CA ALA A 166 -17.31 -15.65 22.52
C ALA A 166 -16.69 -15.03 23.79
N ASN A 167 -15.37 -15.19 23.95
CA ASN A 167 -14.56 -14.60 25.03
C ASN A 167 -15.01 -15.00 26.46
N THR A 168 -15.43 -16.25 26.67
CA THR A 168 -15.95 -16.74 27.95
C THR A 168 -14.91 -16.76 29.08
N GLU A 169 -13.63 -16.71 28.72
CA GLU A 169 -12.46 -16.63 29.59
C GLU A 169 -12.28 -15.25 30.26
N ILE A 170 -13.01 -14.22 29.82
CA ILE A 170 -13.00 -12.88 30.42
C ILE A 170 -14.17 -12.77 31.41
N ASP A 171 -13.86 -12.38 32.65
CA ASP A 171 -14.84 -12.29 33.73
C ASP A 171 -15.69 -11.02 33.66
N PHE A 172 -15.06 -9.89 33.32
CA PHE A 172 -15.70 -8.59 33.20
C PHE A 172 -15.18 -7.80 32.00
N VAL A 173 -16.10 -7.17 31.26
CA VAL A 173 -15.80 -6.24 30.16
C VAL A 173 -16.39 -4.88 30.49
N PHE A 174 -15.54 -3.86 30.57
CA PHE A 174 -15.93 -2.46 30.78
C PHE A 174 -15.66 -1.66 29.51
N SER A 175 -16.73 -1.20 28.85
CA SER A 175 -16.65 -0.36 27.65
C SER A 175 -16.79 1.10 28.03
N LEU A 176 -15.74 1.90 27.82
CA LEU A 176 -15.68 3.33 28.09
C LEU A 176 -15.31 4.08 26.80
N SER A 177 -16.04 5.15 26.48
CA SER A 177 -15.66 6.02 25.36
C SER A 177 -14.85 7.21 25.84
N PHE A 178 -13.78 7.59 25.11
CA PHE A 178 -13.07 8.85 25.35
C PHE A 178 -14.00 10.07 25.22
N ARG A 179 -15.07 9.97 24.41
CA ARG A 179 -16.12 10.98 24.34
C ARG A 179 -16.80 11.20 25.70
N GLU A 180 -17.15 10.09 26.37
CA GLU A 180 -17.79 10.11 27.69
C GLU A 180 -16.79 10.56 28.78
N LEU A 181 -15.53 10.14 28.70
CA LEU A 181 -14.49 10.50 29.67
C LEU A 181 -14.11 12.00 29.63
N ASN A 182 -14.20 12.65 28.46
CA ASN A 182 -13.94 14.08 28.32
C ASN A 182 -14.86 14.96 29.18
N LEU A 183 -16.09 14.51 29.45
CA LEU A 183 -17.07 15.22 30.27
C LEU A 183 -16.62 15.34 31.74
N MET A 184 -15.74 14.44 32.17
CA MET A 184 -15.33 14.26 33.56
C MET A 184 -13.94 14.87 33.86
N LYS A 185 -13.40 15.68 32.93
CA LYS A 185 -12.03 16.23 33.03
C LYS A 185 -11.80 17.14 34.25
N LYS A 186 -12.83 17.79 34.79
CA LYS A 186 -12.72 18.81 35.85
C LYS A 186 -12.83 18.26 37.28
N THR A 187 -13.22 17.00 37.44
CA THR A 187 -13.47 16.38 38.75
C THR A 187 -12.49 15.24 38.99
N ALA A 188 -12.04 15.09 40.24
CA ALA A 188 -11.19 13.99 40.65
C ALA A 188 -12.05 12.75 40.95
N PHE A 189 -11.61 11.59 40.47
CA PHE A 189 -12.25 10.31 40.71
C PHE A 189 -11.21 9.26 41.09
N SER A 190 -11.57 8.26 41.86
CA SER A 190 -10.87 6.97 41.87
C SER A 190 -11.33 6.10 40.71
N LEU A 191 -10.57 5.07 40.33
CA LEU A 191 -10.99 4.15 39.24
C LEU A 191 -12.33 3.48 39.57
N VAL A 192 -12.54 3.13 40.83
CA VAL A 192 -13.78 2.51 41.31
C VAL A 192 -14.97 3.47 41.19
N GLU A 193 -14.80 4.72 41.64
CA GLU A 193 -15.84 5.76 41.50
C GLU A 193 -16.16 6.04 40.04
N LEU A 194 -15.14 6.12 39.17
CA LEU A 194 -15.33 6.32 37.74
C LEU A 194 -16.18 5.20 37.12
N LEU A 195 -15.91 3.94 37.47
CA LEU A 195 -16.70 2.82 36.98
C LEU A 195 -18.11 2.76 37.57
N TYR A 196 -18.33 3.21 38.80
CA TYR A 196 -19.67 3.32 39.39
C TYR A 196 -20.56 4.30 38.64
N VAL A 197 -19.96 5.32 38.02
CA VAL A 197 -20.71 6.28 37.20
C VAL A 197 -21.22 5.59 35.93
N PHE A 198 -20.40 4.77 35.26
CA PHE A 198 -20.78 4.10 34.01
C PHE A 198 -21.55 2.80 34.20
N PHE A 199 -21.30 2.10 35.31
CA PHE A 199 -21.88 0.80 35.65
C PHE A 199 -22.36 0.85 37.12
N PRO A 200 -23.49 1.48 37.42
CA PRO A 200 -24.01 1.55 38.79
C PRO A 200 -24.22 0.17 39.44
N GLU A 201 -24.35 -0.88 38.62
CA GLU A 201 -24.60 -2.26 39.04
C GLU A 201 -23.42 -2.89 39.78
N ILE A 202 -22.21 -2.33 39.64
CA ILE A 202 -21.01 -2.80 40.36
C ILE A 202 -20.87 -2.16 41.76
N LYS A 203 -21.78 -1.25 42.16
CA LYS A 203 -21.77 -0.64 43.49
C LYS A 203 -21.89 -1.73 44.57
N ASP A 204 -21.05 -1.67 45.61
CA ASP A 204 -20.93 -2.64 46.71
C ASP A 204 -20.28 -4.01 46.37
N THR A 205 -19.64 -4.13 45.19
CA THR A 205 -18.88 -5.32 44.81
C THR A 205 -17.37 -5.11 44.97
N LYS A 206 -16.67 -6.10 45.55
CA LYS A 206 -15.21 -6.07 45.76
C LYS A 206 -14.45 -6.67 44.56
N ILE A 207 -14.82 -6.26 43.34
CA ILE A 207 -14.31 -6.85 42.08
C ILE A 207 -12.77 -6.77 41.98
N PHE A 208 -12.18 -5.66 42.42
CA PHE A 208 -10.73 -5.42 42.29
C PHE A 208 -9.86 -6.08 43.38
N ASN A 209 -10.46 -6.84 44.31
CA ASN A 209 -9.73 -7.52 45.39
C ASN A 209 -9.39 -8.98 45.09
N GLU A 210 -9.85 -9.54 43.96
CA GLU A 210 -9.48 -10.90 43.56
C GLU A 210 -8.41 -10.86 42.45
N PRO A 211 -7.19 -11.34 42.72
CA PRO A 211 -6.07 -11.29 41.77
C PRO A 211 -6.23 -12.25 40.58
N GLU A 212 -7.20 -13.17 40.60
CA GLU A 212 -7.44 -14.16 39.54
C GLU A 212 -8.49 -13.73 38.49
N SER A 213 -9.18 -12.61 38.68
CA SER A 213 -10.22 -12.15 37.75
C SER A 213 -9.65 -11.49 36.49
N LYS A 214 -10.01 -12.01 35.30
CA LYS A 214 -9.61 -11.39 34.03
C LYS A 214 -10.58 -10.27 33.65
N ILE A 215 -10.10 -9.02 33.71
CA ILE A 215 -10.87 -7.83 33.37
C ILE A 215 -10.35 -7.22 32.07
N LEU A 216 -11.27 -6.87 31.16
CA LEU A 216 -10.98 -6.14 29.93
C LEU A 216 -11.57 -4.73 29.98
N PHE A 217 -10.74 -3.74 29.70
CA PHE A 217 -11.16 -2.36 29.46
C PHE A 217 -11.12 -2.05 27.96
N ILE A 218 -12.26 -1.71 27.38
CA ILE A 218 -12.38 -1.22 26.01
C ILE A 218 -12.46 0.31 26.06
N LEU A 219 -11.45 0.97 25.53
CA LEU A 219 -11.33 2.43 25.46
C LEU A 219 -11.55 2.88 24.01
N ASP A 220 -12.77 3.30 23.70
CA ASP A 220 -13.17 3.65 22.33
C ASP A 220 -12.94 5.14 22.00
N GLY A 221 -12.28 5.42 20.88
CA GLY A 221 -12.20 6.77 20.28
C GLY A 221 -11.09 7.67 20.82
N LEU A 222 -9.85 7.18 20.94
CA LEU A 222 -8.73 8.01 21.44
C LEU A 222 -8.50 9.30 20.62
N ASP A 223 -8.82 9.29 19.34
CA ASP A 223 -8.74 10.49 18.47
C ASP A 223 -9.69 11.63 18.87
N GLU A 224 -10.68 11.32 19.70
CA GLU A 224 -11.66 12.27 20.21
C GLU A 224 -11.31 12.72 21.63
N SER A 225 -10.21 12.22 22.20
CA SER A 225 -9.74 12.59 23.53
C SER A 225 -9.24 14.03 23.57
N ARG A 226 -9.70 14.78 24.56
CA ARG A 226 -9.15 16.10 24.96
C ARG A 226 -8.35 15.99 26.28
N LEU A 227 -8.08 14.76 26.72
CA LEU A 227 -7.26 14.46 27.89
C LEU A 227 -5.79 14.52 27.49
N SER A 228 -4.97 15.20 28.30
CA SER A 228 -3.52 15.23 28.12
C SER A 228 -2.92 13.95 28.68
N LEU A 229 -2.65 12.97 27.83
CA LEU A 229 -2.02 11.70 28.21
C LEU A 229 -0.49 11.89 28.21
N ASP A 230 0.09 12.26 29.35
CA ASP A 230 1.53 12.46 29.50
C ASP A 230 2.19 11.22 30.12
N PHE A 231 2.78 10.37 29.28
CA PHE A 231 3.44 9.15 29.73
C PHE A 231 4.80 9.37 30.41
N GLN A 232 5.37 10.58 30.40
CA GLN A 232 6.67 10.87 31.02
C GLN A 232 6.54 11.56 32.38
N LYS A 233 5.60 12.50 32.52
CA LYS A 233 5.46 13.33 33.74
C LYS A 233 4.25 12.98 34.60
N SER A 234 3.36 12.07 34.17
CA SER A 234 2.18 11.74 34.98
C SER A 234 2.55 11.01 36.28
N GLU A 235 1.83 11.35 37.34
CA GLU A 235 1.89 10.66 38.63
C GLU A 235 1.67 9.14 38.46
N ILE A 236 2.47 8.33 39.16
CA ILE A 236 2.32 6.87 39.17
C ILE A 236 1.23 6.51 40.17
N LEU A 237 0.18 5.84 39.70
CA LEU A 237 -0.98 5.47 40.49
C LEU A 237 -1.17 3.96 40.43
N SER A 238 -1.06 3.29 41.58
CA SER A 238 -1.17 1.82 41.72
C SER A 238 -2.40 1.36 42.50
N ASP A 239 -3.01 2.25 43.30
CA ASP A 239 -4.19 1.95 44.10
C ASP A 239 -5.47 2.42 43.40
N VAL A 240 -6.41 1.50 43.18
CA VAL A 240 -7.70 1.75 42.53
C VAL A 240 -8.63 2.69 43.30
N THR A 241 -8.39 2.90 44.60
CA THR A 241 -9.19 3.75 45.48
C THR A 241 -8.68 5.19 45.59
N LYS A 242 -7.45 5.47 45.12
CA LYS A 242 -6.87 6.81 45.17
C LYS A 242 -7.50 7.72 44.12
N GLN A 243 -7.94 8.90 44.53
CA GLN A 243 -8.54 9.89 43.64
C GLN A 243 -7.46 10.61 42.81
N SER A 244 -7.72 10.77 41.52
CA SER A 244 -6.90 11.54 40.60
C SER A 244 -7.73 12.04 39.42
N THR A 245 -7.10 12.75 38.49
CA THR A 245 -7.78 13.19 37.26
C THR A 245 -7.96 12.01 36.30
N VAL A 246 -9.02 12.05 35.49
CA VAL A 246 -9.31 10.99 34.50
C VAL A 246 -8.13 10.75 33.55
N SER A 247 -7.38 11.80 33.18
CA SER A 247 -6.18 11.65 32.34
C SER A 247 -5.09 10.82 33.02
N VAL A 248 -4.86 10.99 34.33
CA VAL A 248 -3.87 10.21 35.08
C VAL A 248 -4.32 8.77 35.26
N ILE A 249 -5.62 8.53 35.53
CA ILE A 249 -6.18 7.17 35.66
C ILE A 249 -6.00 6.39 34.36
N VAL A 250 -6.42 6.96 33.22
CA VAL A 250 -6.31 6.30 31.90
C VAL A 250 -4.84 6.08 31.53
N THR A 251 -3.96 7.06 31.77
CA THR A 251 -2.52 6.91 31.49
C THR A 251 -1.91 5.76 32.30
N ASN A 252 -2.22 5.63 33.59
CA ASN A 252 -1.71 4.56 34.44
C ASN A 252 -2.34 3.19 34.11
N LEU A 253 -3.59 3.17 33.65
CA LEU A 253 -4.23 1.94 33.14
C LEU A 253 -3.52 1.45 31.86
N ILE A 254 -3.17 2.35 30.93
CA ILE A 254 -2.44 1.98 29.70
C ILE A 254 -1.01 1.54 30.06
N ARG A 255 -0.31 2.32 30.90
CA ARG A 255 1.06 2.04 31.39
C ARG A 255 1.17 0.70 32.13
N GLY A 256 0.09 0.22 32.73
CA GLY A 256 0.07 -1.02 33.53
C GLY A 256 0.52 -0.85 34.98
N SER A 257 0.74 0.39 35.44
CA SER A 257 0.93 0.70 36.87
C SER A 257 -0.37 0.52 37.67
N LEU A 258 -1.52 0.78 37.04
CA LEU A 258 -2.85 0.54 37.60
C LEU A 258 -3.45 -0.72 36.96
N LEU A 259 -3.74 -1.75 37.76
CA LEU A 259 -4.24 -3.06 37.31
C LEU A 259 -3.33 -3.73 36.24
N PRO A 260 -2.12 -4.19 36.60
CA PRO A 260 -1.16 -4.78 35.66
C PRO A 260 -1.70 -6.02 34.93
N TRP A 261 -2.58 -6.77 35.57
CA TRP A 261 -3.22 -7.99 35.04
C TRP A 261 -4.46 -7.73 34.17
N ALA A 262 -4.92 -6.48 34.06
CA ALA A 262 -6.07 -6.14 33.21
C ALA A 262 -5.66 -6.02 31.73
N LEU A 263 -6.54 -6.52 30.86
CA LEU A 263 -6.42 -6.36 29.41
C LEU A 263 -6.96 -4.98 29.01
N VAL A 264 -6.31 -4.35 28.02
CA VAL A 264 -6.70 -3.02 27.54
C VAL A 264 -6.80 -3.05 26.02
N TRP A 265 -7.97 -2.70 25.49
CA TRP A 265 -8.20 -2.54 24.07
C TRP A 265 -8.53 -1.08 23.74
N ILE A 266 -7.75 -0.45 22.87
CA ILE A 266 -7.89 0.96 22.51
C ILE A 266 -8.19 1.08 21.03
N THR A 267 -9.24 1.82 20.66
CA THR A 267 -9.51 2.17 19.26
C THR A 267 -9.09 3.61 18.98
N SER A 268 -8.46 3.85 17.82
CA SER A 268 -7.99 5.19 17.46
C SER A 268 -7.80 5.39 15.96
N ARG A 269 -7.72 6.64 15.50
CA ARG A 269 -7.13 6.98 14.19
C ARG A 269 -5.60 6.84 14.24
N PRO A 270 -4.93 6.55 13.11
CA PRO A 270 -3.48 6.40 13.07
C PRO A 270 -2.72 7.57 13.71
N VAL A 271 -3.13 8.81 13.42
CA VAL A 271 -2.50 10.03 13.94
C VAL A 271 -2.59 10.13 15.46
N ALA A 272 -3.75 9.88 16.04
CA ALA A 272 -3.96 10.00 17.48
C ALA A 272 -3.31 8.85 18.27
N SER A 273 -3.19 7.67 17.67
CA SER A 273 -2.50 6.53 18.32
C SER A 273 -1.02 6.79 18.61
N ALA A 274 -0.39 7.76 17.92
CA ALA A 274 0.98 8.18 18.17
C ALA A 274 1.20 8.82 19.54
N GLN A 275 0.12 9.21 20.23
CA GLN A 275 0.17 9.71 21.60
C GLN A 275 0.62 8.64 22.61
N ILE A 276 0.47 7.35 22.27
CA ILE A 276 0.86 6.24 23.13
C ILE A 276 2.24 5.73 22.69
N PRO A 277 3.26 5.74 23.58
CA PRO A 277 4.57 5.19 23.27
C PRO A 277 4.50 3.68 22.95
N VAL A 278 5.29 3.25 21.96
CA VAL A 278 5.27 1.87 21.42
C VAL A 278 5.64 0.83 22.49
N GLU A 279 6.43 1.22 23.49
CA GLU A 279 6.82 0.40 24.65
C GLU A 279 5.65 -0.07 25.52
N TYR A 280 4.49 0.58 25.46
CA TYR A 280 3.28 0.19 26.22
C TYR A 280 2.26 -0.58 25.37
N ILE A 281 2.60 -0.92 24.12
CA ILE A 281 1.69 -1.58 23.17
C ILE A 281 2.25 -2.95 22.80
N ASP A 282 1.51 -4.01 23.12
CA ASP A 282 1.92 -5.38 22.79
C ASP A 282 1.54 -5.77 21.37
N LEU A 283 0.37 -5.32 20.90
CA LEU A 283 -0.17 -5.61 19.58
C LEU A 283 -0.83 -4.36 18.97
N VAL A 284 -0.40 -4.01 17.77
CA VAL A 284 -1.10 -3.03 16.93
C VAL A 284 -1.89 -3.79 15.88
N THR A 285 -3.17 -3.48 15.75
CA THR A 285 -4.03 -3.99 14.67
C THR A 285 -4.55 -2.85 13.81
N GLU A 286 -4.81 -3.13 12.54
CA GLU A 286 -5.33 -2.15 11.59
C GLU A 286 -6.62 -2.67 10.96
N VAL A 287 -7.70 -1.90 11.10
CA VAL A 287 -8.98 -2.14 10.42
C VAL A 287 -8.87 -1.57 9.02
N ARG A 288 -8.96 -2.45 8.02
CA ARG A 288 -8.83 -2.06 6.62
C ARG A 288 -10.17 -1.72 5.98
N GLY A 289 -11.30 -2.24 6.46
CA GLY A 289 -12.64 -1.95 5.91
C GLY A 289 -13.28 -3.18 5.26
N PHE A 290 -14.22 -2.95 4.33
CA PHE A 290 -14.86 -4.01 3.56
C PHE A 290 -14.08 -4.33 2.29
N ASN A 291 -13.70 -5.60 2.13
CA ASN A 291 -13.31 -6.15 0.84
C ASN A 291 -14.53 -6.29 -0.09
N ASP A 292 -14.33 -6.64 -1.36
CA ASP A 292 -15.42 -6.70 -2.34
C ASP A 292 -16.51 -7.70 -1.98
N SER A 293 -16.16 -8.85 -1.42
CA SER A 293 -17.14 -9.84 -0.95
C SER A 293 -17.98 -9.32 0.23
N GLN A 294 -17.34 -8.61 1.17
CA GLN A 294 -17.98 -8.00 2.35
C GLN A 294 -18.89 -6.83 1.97
N LYS A 295 -18.52 -6.04 0.94
CA LYS A 295 -19.38 -4.99 0.39
C LYS A 295 -20.70 -5.59 -0.07
N GLU A 296 -20.64 -6.66 -0.88
CA GLU A 296 -21.85 -7.33 -1.36
C GLU A 296 -22.67 -7.97 -0.24
N GLU A 297 -22.00 -8.63 0.71
CA GLU A 297 -22.64 -9.22 1.88
C GLU A 297 -23.42 -8.17 2.68
N TYR A 298 -22.81 -7.00 2.92
CA TYR A 298 -23.47 -5.90 3.62
C TYR A 298 -24.75 -5.45 2.90
N PHE A 299 -24.69 -5.22 1.57
CA PHE A 299 -25.88 -4.81 0.82
C PHE A 299 -26.99 -5.88 0.83
N ARG A 300 -26.62 -7.17 0.74
CA ARG A 300 -27.58 -8.30 0.82
C ARG A 300 -28.20 -8.45 2.21
N ARG A 301 -27.47 -8.15 3.28
CA ARG A 301 -27.99 -8.17 4.66
C ARG A 301 -28.88 -6.97 4.96
N LYS A 302 -28.53 -5.79 4.42
CA LYS A 302 -29.23 -4.54 4.70
C LYS A 302 -30.55 -4.40 3.93
N ILE A 303 -30.57 -4.80 2.66
CA ILE A 303 -31.73 -4.65 1.78
C ILE A 303 -32.51 -5.96 1.75
N THR A 304 -33.76 -5.94 2.24
CA THR A 304 -34.61 -7.14 2.35
C THR A 304 -34.95 -7.75 0.98
N ASP A 305 -35.12 -6.91 -0.05
CA ASP A 305 -35.39 -7.36 -1.42
C ASP A 305 -34.10 -7.72 -2.16
N LYS A 306 -33.90 -9.02 -2.41
CA LYS A 306 -32.73 -9.57 -3.12
C LYS A 306 -32.56 -8.99 -4.53
N THR A 307 -33.64 -8.65 -5.24
CA THR A 307 -33.57 -8.11 -6.60
C THR A 307 -33.04 -6.68 -6.60
N VAL A 308 -33.53 -5.85 -5.67
CA VAL A 308 -33.05 -4.49 -5.45
C VAL A 308 -31.60 -4.51 -4.95
N ALA A 309 -31.26 -5.40 -4.02
CA ALA A 309 -29.90 -5.57 -3.51
C ALA A 309 -28.90 -5.87 -4.64
N ASN A 310 -29.23 -6.81 -5.55
CA ASN A 310 -28.36 -7.13 -6.69
C ASN A 310 -28.22 -5.96 -7.67
N ARG A 311 -29.29 -5.18 -7.90
CA ARG A 311 -29.22 -3.96 -8.73
C ARG A 311 -28.35 -2.87 -8.10
N VAL A 312 -28.44 -2.69 -6.77
CA VAL A 312 -27.56 -1.78 -6.01
C VAL A 312 -26.11 -2.21 -6.15
N ILE A 313 -25.82 -3.50 -5.96
CA ILE A 313 -24.46 -4.05 -6.09
C ILE A 313 -23.92 -3.79 -7.51
N ALA A 314 -24.70 -4.09 -8.55
CA ALA A 314 -24.31 -3.87 -9.94
C ALA A 314 -24.04 -2.38 -10.23
N HIS A 315 -24.90 -1.49 -9.73
CA HIS A 315 -24.73 -0.05 -9.91
C HIS A 315 -23.48 0.47 -9.19
N VAL A 316 -23.26 0.08 -7.94
CA VAL A 316 -22.05 0.45 -7.18
C VAL A 316 -20.80 -0.04 -7.90
N LYS A 317 -20.78 -1.28 -8.41
CA LYS A 317 -19.65 -1.81 -9.21
C LYS A 317 -19.42 -1.03 -10.50
N SER A 318 -20.49 -0.61 -11.19
CA SER A 318 -20.37 0.21 -12.42
C SER A 318 -19.86 1.64 -12.18
N CYS A 319 -19.85 2.11 -10.93
CA CYS A 319 -19.43 3.46 -10.57
C CYS A 319 -18.18 3.38 -9.68
N ARG A 320 -16.99 3.42 -10.28
CA ARG A 320 -15.71 3.25 -9.57
C ARG A 320 -15.54 4.12 -8.33
N SER A 321 -15.91 5.41 -8.41
CA SER A 321 -15.85 6.34 -7.28
C SER A 321 -16.70 5.86 -6.10
N LEU A 322 -17.94 5.42 -6.35
CA LEU A 322 -18.83 4.88 -5.32
C LEU A 322 -18.30 3.53 -4.79
N HIS A 323 -17.79 2.68 -5.66
CA HIS A 323 -17.23 1.38 -5.30
C HIS A 323 -16.03 1.50 -4.34
N ILE A 324 -15.11 2.43 -4.61
CA ILE A 324 -13.96 2.71 -3.75
C ILE A 324 -14.45 3.24 -2.40
N MET A 325 -15.38 4.19 -2.39
CA MET A 325 -15.91 4.77 -1.15
C MET A 325 -16.65 3.73 -0.29
N CYS A 326 -17.33 2.76 -0.91
CA CYS A 326 -17.97 1.63 -0.22
C CYS A 326 -16.98 0.66 0.46
N HIS A 327 -15.67 0.88 0.36
CA HIS A 327 -14.72 0.24 1.27
C HIS A 327 -14.99 0.62 2.73
N LEU A 328 -15.53 1.82 2.97
CA LEU A 328 -16.02 2.25 4.27
C LEU A 328 -17.46 1.80 4.53
N PRO A 329 -17.73 1.10 5.64
CA PRO A 329 -19.09 0.69 6.01
C PRO A 329 -20.11 1.83 6.09
N ILE A 330 -19.71 3.02 6.55
CA ILE A 330 -20.62 4.19 6.61
C ILE A 330 -21.12 4.62 5.21
N PHE A 331 -20.28 4.48 4.18
CA PHE A 331 -20.67 4.78 2.81
C PHE A 331 -21.53 3.68 2.22
N CYS A 332 -21.30 2.40 2.57
CA CYS A 332 -22.22 1.32 2.23
C CYS A 332 -23.62 1.57 2.82
N TRP A 333 -23.70 2.03 4.08
CA TRP A 333 -24.96 2.39 4.71
C TRP A 333 -25.69 3.52 3.97
N MET A 334 -24.98 4.60 3.64
CA MET A 334 -25.55 5.73 2.90
C MET A 334 -25.98 5.32 1.50
N ALA A 335 -25.14 4.57 0.77
CA ALA A 335 -25.44 4.07 -0.56
C ALA A 335 -26.65 3.13 -0.57
N ALA A 336 -26.75 2.22 0.42
CA ALA A 336 -27.92 1.35 0.57
C ALA A 336 -29.19 2.19 0.75
N SER A 337 -29.17 3.16 1.68
CA SER A 337 -30.33 4.02 1.98
C SER A 337 -30.80 4.85 0.78
N VAL A 338 -29.86 5.36 -0.02
CA VAL A 338 -30.16 6.19 -1.20
C VAL A 338 -30.58 5.34 -2.40
N LEU A 339 -29.79 4.31 -2.73
CA LEU A 339 -29.99 3.52 -3.93
C LEU A 339 -31.17 2.55 -3.80
N GLU A 340 -31.49 2.06 -2.61
CA GLU A 340 -32.67 1.21 -2.38
C GLU A 340 -33.96 1.93 -2.84
N LYS A 341 -34.17 3.18 -2.41
CA LYS A 341 -35.36 3.96 -2.80
C LYS A 341 -35.35 4.34 -4.28
N ASN A 342 -34.20 4.73 -4.82
CA ASN A 342 -34.10 5.17 -6.22
C ASN A 342 -34.27 4.00 -7.20
N LEU A 343 -33.64 2.86 -6.93
CA LEU A 343 -33.68 1.69 -7.81
C LEU A 343 -34.95 0.85 -7.62
N ALA A 344 -35.65 0.96 -6.49
CA ALA A 344 -36.98 0.36 -6.32
C ALA A 344 -38.02 0.95 -7.30
N ASN A 345 -37.88 2.22 -7.68
CA ASN A 345 -38.75 2.88 -8.64
C ASN A 345 -38.23 2.71 -10.08
N LYS A 346 -38.96 2.01 -10.95
CA LYS A 346 -38.55 1.76 -12.35
C LYS A 346 -38.47 3.02 -13.22
N ASP A 347 -39.15 4.11 -12.83
CA ASP A 347 -39.24 5.37 -13.58
C ASP A 347 -38.21 6.44 -13.14
N SER A 348 -37.31 6.13 -12.20
CA SER A 348 -36.29 7.06 -11.71
C SER A 348 -35.20 7.28 -12.78
N LYS A 349 -35.20 8.45 -13.43
CA LYS A 349 -34.22 8.84 -14.47
C LYS A 349 -32.83 9.23 -13.95
N GLU A 350 -32.64 9.43 -12.64
CA GLU A 350 -31.40 9.98 -12.08
C GLU A 350 -30.87 9.11 -10.93
N THR A 351 -30.13 8.05 -11.27
CA THR A 351 -29.33 7.29 -10.29
C THR A 351 -28.00 8.00 -10.05
N PRO A 352 -27.59 8.27 -8.79
CA PRO A 352 -26.35 8.98 -8.51
C PRO A 352 -25.13 8.19 -9.00
N ARG A 353 -24.24 8.86 -9.74
CA ARG A 353 -22.96 8.32 -10.25
C ARG A 353 -21.74 8.98 -9.60
N SER A 354 -21.87 10.25 -9.17
CA SER A 354 -20.80 10.97 -8.47
C SER A 354 -20.97 10.94 -6.95
N LEU A 355 -19.91 11.29 -6.21
CA LEU A 355 -19.98 11.38 -4.76
C LEU A 355 -20.95 12.49 -4.35
N THR A 356 -20.86 13.65 -4.99
CA THR A 356 -21.73 14.79 -4.68
C THR A 356 -23.21 14.47 -4.93
N GLN A 357 -23.52 13.78 -6.02
CA GLN A 357 -24.89 13.33 -6.30
C GLN A 357 -25.43 12.43 -5.18
N MET A 358 -24.63 11.45 -4.73
CA MET A 358 -25.01 10.56 -3.63
C MET A 358 -25.41 11.35 -2.37
N TYR A 359 -24.64 12.38 -2.01
CA TYR A 359 -24.94 13.24 -0.86
C TYR A 359 -26.14 14.17 -1.08
N ILE A 360 -26.38 14.65 -2.30
CA ILE A 360 -27.58 15.45 -2.61
C ILE A 360 -28.85 14.60 -2.49
N HIS A 361 -28.82 13.35 -2.96
CA HIS A 361 -29.94 12.43 -2.78
C HIS A 361 -30.12 12.05 -1.31
N PHE A 362 -29.02 11.84 -0.56
CA PHE A 362 -29.08 11.66 0.89
C PHE A 362 -29.72 12.86 1.60
N LEU A 363 -29.34 14.09 1.21
CA LEU A 363 -29.96 15.32 1.70
C LEU A 363 -31.45 15.39 1.35
N SER A 364 -31.84 14.95 0.15
CA SER A 364 -33.24 14.93 -0.27
C SER A 364 -34.08 14.00 0.60
N LEU A 365 -33.58 12.78 0.88
CA LEU A 365 -34.22 11.85 1.81
C LEU A 365 -34.35 12.44 3.21
N TYR A 366 -33.31 13.12 3.67
CA TYR A 366 -33.30 13.78 4.97
C TYR A 366 -34.32 14.93 5.04
N VAL A 367 -34.38 15.78 4.02
CA VAL A 367 -35.36 16.88 3.92
C VAL A 367 -36.80 16.33 3.89
N GLU A 368 -37.06 15.24 3.17
CA GLU A 368 -38.37 14.59 3.18
C GLU A 368 -38.77 14.10 4.58
N LYS A 369 -37.85 13.47 5.32
CA LYS A 369 -38.09 13.05 6.71
C LYS A 369 -38.37 14.25 7.61
N MET A 370 -37.61 15.34 7.49
CA MET A 370 -37.85 16.58 8.24
C MET A 370 -39.24 17.15 7.97
N LYS A 371 -39.66 17.22 6.71
CA LYS A 371 -40.99 17.70 6.32
C LYS A 371 -42.12 16.87 6.94
N LYS A 372 -41.93 15.56 7.11
CA LYS A 372 -42.91 14.68 7.78
C LYS A 372 -42.98 14.90 9.29
N ARG A 373 -41.89 15.31 9.94
CA ARG A 373 -41.81 15.57 11.39
C ARG A 373 -42.36 16.97 11.80
N LEU A 374 -42.56 17.90 10.85
CA LEU A 374 -43.04 19.27 11.10
C LEU A 374 -44.59 19.39 11.11
N PRO A 375 -45.19 20.18 12.03
CA PRO A 375 -46.63 20.46 12.01
C PRO A 375 -47.09 21.19 10.74
N ARG A 376 -48.27 20.81 10.23
CA ARG A 376 -48.79 21.15 8.89
C ARG A 376 -49.12 22.65 8.72
N ARG A 377 -48.17 23.48 8.27
CA ARG A 377 -48.43 24.81 7.63
C ARG A 377 -47.61 24.92 6.33
N ARG A 378 -48.31 24.92 5.17
CA ARG A 378 -47.74 24.65 3.84
C ARG A 378 -46.70 25.66 3.34
N ASP A 379 -46.82 26.94 3.68
CA ASP A 379 -45.93 27.98 3.11
C ASP A 379 -44.72 28.34 3.98
N SER A 380 -44.73 27.99 5.29
CA SER A 380 -43.60 28.24 6.22
C SER A 380 -42.62 27.06 6.35
N THR A 381 -42.92 25.91 5.74
CA THR A 381 -42.14 24.66 5.95
C THR A 381 -40.81 24.70 5.19
N THR A 382 -40.78 25.22 3.95
CA THR A 382 -39.55 25.25 3.13
C THR A 382 -38.56 26.29 3.61
N GLU A 383 -39.02 27.47 4.04
CA GLU A 383 -38.17 28.51 4.61
C GLU A 383 -37.50 28.02 5.90
N CYS A 384 -38.28 27.40 6.80
CA CYS A 384 -37.78 26.82 8.04
C CYS A 384 -36.71 25.74 7.80
N VAL A 385 -36.95 24.80 6.86
CA VAL A 385 -35.95 23.79 6.48
C VAL A 385 -34.68 24.45 5.94
N ARG A 386 -34.80 25.49 5.11
CA ARG A 386 -33.63 26.21 4.56
C ARG A 386 -32.83 26.91 5.67
N THR A 387 -33.49 27.63 6.57
CA THR A 387 -32.84 28.30 7.71
C THR A 387 -32.08 27.30 8.57
N ASN A 388 -32.70 26.15 8.84
CA ASN A 388 -32.13 25.07 9.64
C ASN A 388 -30.91 24.43 8.97
N LEU A 389 -30.97 24.15 7.67
CA LEU A 389 -29.84 23.62 6.90
C LEU A 389 -28.68 24.62 6.81
N LEU A 390 -28.96 25.91 6.63
CA LEU A 390 -27.95 26.96 6.61
C LEU A 390 -27.26 27.11 7.97
N ALA A 391 -28.02 27.07 9.07
CA ALA A 391 -27.46 27.13 10.42
C ALA A 391 -26.55 25.92 10.71
N LEU A 392 -26.99 24.72 10.33
CA LEU A 392 -26.20 23.50 10.47
C LEU A 392 -24.93 23.53 9.60
N GLY A 393 -25.04 23.94 8.34
CA GLY A 393 -23.88 24.03 7.45
C GLY A 393 -22.88 25.11 7.88
N LYS A 394 -23.36 26.22 8.47
CA LYS A 394 -22.51 27.25 9.07
C LYS A 394 -21.70 26.70 10.24
N LEU A 395 -22.33 25.91 11.11
CA LEU A 395 -21.65 25.22 12.20
C LEU A 395 -20.61 24.23 11.65
N ALA A 396 -21.00 23.40 10.67
CA ALA A 396 -20.11 22.44 10.02
C ALA A 396 -18.85 23.11 9.43
N PHE A 397 -19.02 24.24 8.74
CA PHE A 397 -17.92 25.01 8.15
C PHE A 397 -16.99 25.60 9.21
N LYS A 398 -17.53 26.21 10.28
CA LYS A 398 -16.71 26.77 11.37
C LYS A 398 -15.90 25.70 12.10
N GLU A 399 -16.51 24.57 12.40
CA GLU A 399 -15.83 23.48 13.10
C GLU A 399 -14.79 22.80 12.19
N LEU A 400 -15.05 22.76 10.87
CA LEU A 400 -14.06 22.31 9.89
C LEU A 400 -12.85 23.27 9.85
N GLU A 401 -13.07 24.58 9.90
CA GLU A 401 -11.98 25.57 9.96
C GLU A 401 -11.16 25.51 11.26
N LYS A 402 -11.80 25.15 12.38
CA LYS A 402 -11.11 24.95 13.67
C LYS A 402 -10.40 23.59 13.77
N GLY A 403 -10.73 22.64 12.89
CA GLY A 403 -10.24 21.26 12.98
C GLY A 403 -10.83 20.46 14.14
N HIS A 404 -12.02 20.82 14.62
CA HIS A 404 -12.67 20.18 15.76
C HIS A 404 -13.83 19.26 15.30
N PRO A 405 -13.87 17.98 15.70
CA PRO A 405 -14.96 17.07 15.33
C PRO A 405 -16.19 17.13 16.27
N ILE A 406 -16.09 17.84 17.40
CA ILE A 406 -17.10 17.87 18.48
C ILE A 406 -17.50 19.32 18.77
N PHE A 407 -18.80 19.57 18.87
CA PHE A 407 -19.40 20.87 19.21
C PHE A 407 -20.41 20.73 20.36
N TYR A 408 -20.72 21.85 21.02
CA TYR A 408 -21.55 21.90 22.22
C TYR A 408 -22.94 22.47 21.96
N GLU A 409 -23.84 22.31 22.94
CA GLU A 409 -25.13 23.00 22.97
C GLU A 409 -24.96 24.53 22.87
N SER A 410 -23.94 25.09 23.53
CA SER A 410 -23.56 26.49 23.39
C SER A 410 -23.20 26.87 21.94
N ASP A 411 -22.49 26.00 21.20
CA ASP A 411 -22.17 26.23 19.78
C ASP A 411 -23.41 26.16 18.88
N LEU A 412 -24.38 25.28 19.19
CA LEU A 412 -25.65 25.21 18.48
C LEU A 412 -26.44 26.52 18.65
N ILE A 413 -26.54 27.01 19.89
CA ILE A 413 -27.23 28.26 20.22
C ILE A 413 -26.54 29.46 19.54
N LEU A 414 -25.20 29.54 19.60
CA LEU A 414 -24.41 30.59 18.96
C LEU A 414 -24.59 30.66 17.43
N ASN A 415 -24.95 29.53 16.79
CA ASN A 415 -25.22 29.48 15.37
C ASN A 415 -26.72 29.54 15.01
N GLY A 416 -27.59 29.78 15.99
CA GLY A 416 -29.02 30.05 15.79
C GLY A 416 -29.90 28.80 15.73
N ILE A 417 -29.43 27.64 16.18
CA ILE A 417 -30.21 26.40 16.25
C ILE A 417 -30.85 26.31 17.64
N LYS A 418 -32.19 26.27 17.71
CA LYS A 418 -32.89 26.07 18.99
C LYS A 418 -32.77 24.62 19.45
N VAL A 419 -32.57 24.41 20.75
CA VAL A 419 -32.41 23.06 21.35
C VAL A 419 -33.63 22.16 21.11
N THR A 420 -34.84 22.72 21.05
CA THR A 420 -36.07 22.00 20.68
C THR A 420 -36.10 21.53 19.23
N GLU A 421 -35.36 22.20 18.34
CA GLU A 421 -35.19 21.84 16.93
C GLU A 421 -33.98 20.91 16.73
N ALA A 422 -33.10 20.77 17.72
CA ALA A 422 -31.94 19.88 17.66
C ALA A 422 -32.32 18.40 17.48
N SER A 423 -33.44 17.95 18.06
CA SER A 423 -33.98 16.60 17.83
C SER A 423 -34.36 16.34 16.37
N MET A 424 -34.58 17.38 15.56
CA MET A 424 -34.88 17.26 14.12
C MET A 424 -33.68 16.84 13.28
N PHE A 425 -32.45 17.04 13.79
CA PHE A 425 -31.21 16.78 13.04
C PHE A 425 -30.51 15.48 13.44
N SER A 426 -31.22 14.62 14.15
CA SER A 426 -30.68 13.44 14.78
C SER A 426 -30.13 12.37 13.84
N ASP A 427 -30.51 12.39 12.55
CA ASP A 427 -30.01 11.50 11.51
C ASP A 427 -28.66 11.99 10.92
N VAL A 428 -28.21 13.21 11.23
CA VAL A 428 -27.01 13.87 10.65
C VAL A 428 -25.87 14.03 11.67
N TYR A 429 -26.22 14.28 12.93
CA TYR A 429 -25.29 14.26 14.06
C TYR A 429 -25.81 13.38 15.18
N THR A 430 -24.89 12.72 15.88
CA THR A 430 -25.20 11.92 17.07
C THR A 430 -25.12 12.78 18.32
N GLN A 431 -26.16 12.74 19.15
CA GLN A 431 -26.15 13.35 20.49
C GLN A 431 -25.43 12.40 21.46
N ILE A 432 -24.52 12.97 22.27
CA ILE A 432 -23.62 12.21 23.15
C ILE A 432 -24.19 12.17 24.58
N PHE A 433 -25.51 12.05 24.75
CA PHE A 433 -26.12 12.01 26.09
C PHE A 433 -26.85 10.69 26.36
N ASN A 434 -26.53 10.10 27.52
CA ASN A 434 -27.25 9.00 28.12
C ASN A 434 -28.11 9.60 29.24
N GLU A 435 -29.43 9.52 29.17
CA GLU A 435 -30.36 10.10 30.16
C GLU A 435 -30.13 9.59 31.61
N GLU A 436 -29.35 8.52 31.78
CA GLU A 436 -29.03 7.89 33.06
C GLU A 436 -27.91 8.60 33.86
N MET A 437 -27.19 9.57 33.29
CA MET A 437 -26.01 10.21 33.91
C MET A 437 -26.34 11.54 34.58
N THR A 438 -26.56 11.56 35.89
CA THR A 438 -26.99 12.72 36.69
C THR A 438 -25.91 13.79 36.94
N VAL A 439 -24.69 13.65 36.39
CA VAL A 439 -23.49 14.41 36.82
C VAL A 439 -23.09 15.55 35.88
N CYS A 440 -23.71 15.72 34.69
CA CYS A 440 -23.28 16.72 33.69
C CYS A 440 -24.38 17.71 33.29
N GLU A 441 -24.01 19.00 33.19
CA GLU A 441 -24.92 20.12 32.91
C GLU A 441 -25.01 20.54 31.41
N GLU A 442 -24.11 20.10 30.51
CA GLU A 442 -24.07 20.55 29.09
C GLU A 442 -24.05 19.40 28.07
N LYS A 443 -24.86 19.48 27.00
CA LYS A 443 -24.96 18.44 25.95
C LYS A 443 -23.87 18.61 24.87
N MET A 444 -23.26 17.49 24.46
CA MET A 444 -22.27 17.43 23.36
C MET A 444 -22.82 16.73 22.11
N PHE A 445 -22.33 17.13 20.94
CA PHE A 445 -22.76 16.64 19.63
C PHE A 445 -21.55 16.46 18.69
N CYS A 446 -21.65 15.49 17.77
CA CYS A 446 -20.68 15.31 16.68
C CYS A 446 -21.39 14.80 15.41
N PHE A 447 -20.85 15.17 14.24
CA PHE A 447 -21.34 14.60 12.98
C PHE A 447 -21.08 13.09 12.92
N VAL A 448 -21.97 12.33 12.30
CA VAL A 448 -21.84 10.87 12.16
C VAL A 448 -20.53 10.49 11.44
N HIS A 449 -20.10 11.32 10.49
CA HIS A 449 -18.85 11.16 9.76
C HIS A 449 -18.30 12.51 9.28
N LEU A 450 -16.98 12.63 9.14
CA LEU A 450 -16.33 13.87 8.69
C LEU A 450 -16.78 14.31 7.30
N SER A 451 -16.97 13.37 6.37
CA SER A 451 -17.48 13.69 5.02
C SER A 451 -18.89 14.28 5.02
N ILE A 452 -19.72 13.96 6.01
CA ILE A 452 -21.03 14.60 6.18
C ILE A 452 -20.83 16.06 6.61
N GLN A 453 -19.93 16.32 7.54
CA GLN A 453 -19.56 17.68 7.94
C GLN A 453 -19.00 18.48 6.75
N GLU A 454 -18.08 17.91 5.97
CA GLU A 454 -17.49 18.53 4.78
C GLU A 454 -18.56 18.83 3.72
N PHE A 455 -19.53 17.94 3.52
CA PHE A 455 -20.67 18.16 2.61
C PHE A 455 -21.56 19.34 3.07
N PHE A 456 -21.97 19.36 4.35
CA PHE A 456 -22.80 20.46 4.87
C PHE A 456 -22.04 21.79 4.88
N ALA A 457 -20.73 21.77 5.12
CA ALA A 457 -19.88 22.93 4.97
C ALA A 457 -19.86 23.45 3.52
N ALA A 458 -19.67 22.57 2.54
CA ALA A 458 -19.70 22.94 1.11
C ALA A 458 -21.07 23.48 0.69
N LEU A 459 -22.16 22.83 1.15
CA LEU A 459 -23.52 23.28 0.93
C LEU A 459 -23.78 24.68 1.50
N TYR A 460 -23.25 24.98 2.69
CA TYR A 460 -23.34 26.32 3.28
C TYR A 460 -22.64 27.37 2.44
N VAL A 461 -21.38 27.13 2.04
CA VAL A 461 -20.62 28.06 1.18
C VAL A 461 -21.37 28.31 -0.12
N TYR A 462 -21.88 27.25 -0.75
CA TYR A 462 -22.65 27.33 -1.99
C TYR A 462 -23.95 28.13 -1.81
N LEU A 463 -24.81 27.75 -0.86
CA LEU A 463 -26.11 28.39 -0.66
C LEU A 463 -25.97 29.85 -0.21
N THR A 464 -25.03 30.17 0.67
CA THR A 464 -24.78 31.56 1.11
C THR A 464 -24.32 32.44 -0.05
N PHE A 465 -23.47 31.92 -0.95
CA PHE A 465 -23.08 32.69 -2.13
C PHE A 465 -24.26 32.87 -3.11
N HIS A 466 -24.99 31.80 -3.44
CA HIS A 466 -26.05 31.88 -4.45
C HIS A 466 -27.32 32.61 -3.98
N ASN A 467 -27.65 32.54 -2.68
CA ASN A 467 -28.81 33.20 -2.11
C ASN A 467 -28.52 34.63 -1.65
N GLU A 468 -27.35 34.88 -1.04
CA GLU A 468 -27.02 36.17 -0.39
C GLU A 468 -25.89 36.95 -1.08
N ASN A 469 -25.28 36.40 -2.15
CA ASN A 469 -24.12 36.97 -2.86
C ASN A 469 -22.91 37.24 -1.93
N ASN A 470 -22.75 36.40 -0.89
CA ASN A 470 -21.69 36.54 0.09
C ASN A 470 -20.67 35.39 -0.02
N ASN A 471 -19.41 35.73 -0.32
CA ASN A 471 -18.31 34.77 -0.38
C ASN A 471 -17.66 34.63 1.01
N VAL A 472 -18.00 33.54 1.71
CA VAL A 472 -17.50 33.25 3.07
C VAL A 472 -16.05 32.75 3.11
N LEU A 473 -15.47 32.34 1.98
CA LEU A 473 -14.08 31.86 1.93
C LEU A 473 -13.06 33.00 2.01
N VAL A 474 -13.48 34.24 1.75
CA VAL A 474 -12.58 35.40 1.75
C VAL A 474 -12.87 36.30 2.95
N LYS A 475 -11.93 36.38 3.90
CA LYS A 475 -12.03 37.32 5.03
C LYS A 475 -11.99 38.76 4.51
N LYS A 476 -12.91 39.60 5.00
CA LYS A 476 -13.19 40.96 4.50
C LYS A 476 -11.94 41.84 4.39
N SER A 477 -11.58 42.24 3.16
CA SER A 477 -11.06 43.57 2.84
C SER A 477 -11.06 43.76 1.32
N SER A 478 -11.99 44.56 0.81
CA SER A 478 -11.75 45.55 -0.26
C SER A 478 -13.09 46.14 -0.70
N VAL A 479 -13.23 47.46 -0.52
CA VAL A 479 -14.34 48.29 -1.01
C VAL A 479 -14.56 48.09 -2.52
N SER A 480 -13.51 47.68 -3.24
CA SER A 480 -13.48 47.31 -4.66
C SER A 480 -14.43 46.16 -5.04
N ARG A 481 -14.82 45.27 -4.12
CA ARG A 481 -15.65 44.09 -4.45
C ARG A 481 -17.16 44.37 -4.53
N ARG A 482 -17.66 45.49 -3.97
CA ARG A 482 -19.07 45.89 -4.13
C ARG A 482 -19.40 46.33 -5.56
N LEU A 483 -18.40 46.64 -6.38
CA LEU A 483 -18.54 47.03 -7.80
C LEU A 483 -18.31 45.88 -8.80
N MET A 484 -17.97 44.66 -8.34
CA MET A 484 -17.67 43.54 -9.24
C MET A 484 -18.94 42.88 -9.77
N SER A 485 -18.91 42.40 -11.01
CA SER A 485 -19.99 41.56 -11.52
C SER A 485 -20.11 40.27 -10.69
N ARG A 486 -21.34 39.75 -10.55
CA ARG A 486 -21.62 38.50 -9.83
C ARG A 486 -20.81 37.33 -10.41
N GLU A 487 -20.69 37.26 -11.73
CA GLU A 487 -19.87 36.27 -12.44
C GLU A 487 -18.40 36.30 -11.96
N SER A 488 -17.80 37.49 -11.88
CA SER A 488 -16.42 37.63 -11.39
C SER A 488 -16.28 37.16 -9.94
N SER A 489 -17.29 37.44 -9.11
CA SER A 489 -17.30 37.03 -7.70
C SER A 489 -17.45 35.52 -7.53
N GLU A 490 -18.19 34.86 -8.43
CA GLU A 490 -18.37 33.41 -8.48
C GLU A 490 -17.08 32.71 -8.90
N ILE A 491 -16.40 33.20 -9.94
CA ILE A 491 -15.08 32.71 -10.36
C ILE A 491 -14.07 32.80 -9.20
N ILE A 492 -14.07 33.92 -8.46
CA ILE A 492 -13.21 34.10 -7.29
C ILE A 492 -13.54 33.09 -6.19
N LEU A 493 -14.81 32.80 -5.93
CA LEU A 493 -15.22 31.81 -4.92
C LEU A 493 -14.57 30.44 -5.19
N TYR A 494 -14.75 29.92 -6.40
CA TYR A 494 -14.25 28.59 -6.74
C TYR A 494 -12.72 28.55 -6.85
N LYS A 495 -12.09 29.61 -7.40
CA LYS A 495 -10.61 29.71 -7.41
C LYS A 495 -10.04 29.72 -5.99
N GLU A 496 -10.59 30.52 -5.09
CA GLU A 496 -10.14 30.55 -3.68
C GLU A 496 -10.38 29.21 -2.96
N ALA A 497 -11.45 28.49 -3.29
CA ALA A 497 -11.67 27.14 -2.77
C ALA A 497 -10.56 26.17 -3.22
N VAL A 498 -10.19 26.19 -4.50
CA VAL A 498 -9.07 25.38 -5.05
C VAL A 498 -7.76 25.75 -4.34
N GLU A 499 -7.46 27.03 -4.21
CA GLU A 499 -6.24 27.49 -3.52
C GLU A 499 -6.23 27.12 -2.02
N LYS A 500 -7.39 27.20 -1.35
CA LYS A 500 -7.51 26.81 0.07
C LYS A 500 -7.24 25.32 0.26
N ALA A 501 -7.75 24.47 -0.61
CA ALA A 501 -7.44 23.03 -0.57
C ALA A 501 -5.96 22.75 -0.83
N LEU A 502 -5.36 23.41 -1.85
CA LEU A 502 -3.94 23.22 -2.19
C LEU A 502 -2.96 23.69 -1.10
N ARG A 503 -3.34 24.71 -0.30
CA ARG A 503 -2.54 25.20 0.83
C ARG A 503 -2.62 24.30 2.07
N CYS A 504 -3.62 23.43 2.17
CA CYS A 504 -3.80 22.56 3.33
C CYS A 504 -3.04 21.24 3.18
N GLU A 505 -1.90 21.11 3.86
CA GLU A 505 -1.02 19.93 3.77
C GLU A 505 -1.71 18.61 4.17
N ASN A 506 -2.62 18.65 5.14
CA ASN A 506 -3.34 17.46 5.63
C ASN A 506 -4.56 17.07 4.76
N GLY A 507 -4.85 17.81 3.69
CA GLY A 507 -5.96 17.54 2.77
C GLY A 507 -7.38 17.74 3.34
N HIS A 508 -7.55 18.35 4.53
CA HIS A 508 -8.85 18.50 5.21
C HIS A 508 -9.94 19.29 4.44
N PHE A 509 -9.60 19.91 3.31
CA PHE A 509 -10.56 20.58 2.43
C PHE A 509 -10.74 19.87 1.08
N ASP A 510 -10.16 18.68 0.88
CA ASP A 510 -10.19 17.97 -0.40
C ASP A 510 -11.61 17.52 -0.77
N ILE A 511 -12.30 16.82 0.13
CA ILE A 511 -13.69 16.41 -0.12
C ILE A 511 -14.62 17.63 -0.13
N PHE A 512 -14.39 18.61 0.76
CA PHE A 512 -15.11 19.87 0.73
C PHE A 512 -15.06 20.53 -0.66
N LEU A 513 -13.88 20.58 -1.28
CA LEU A 513 -13.70 21.14 -2.63
C LEU A 513 -14.45 20.31 -3.68
N ARG A 514 -14.35 18.98 -3.63
CA ARG A 514 -15.08 18.08 -4.53
C ARG A 514 -16.59 18.33 -4.47
N PHE A 515 -17.15 18.43 -3.26
CA PHE A 515 -18.56 18.74 -3.06
C PHE A 515 -18.92 20.14 -3.57
N LEU A 516 -18.13 21.16 -3.25
CA LEU A 516 -18.42 22.53 -3.69
C LEU A 516 -18.45 22.66 -5.21
N LEU A 517 -17.51 22.03 -5.92
CA LEU A 517 -17.47 22.01 -7.38
C LEU A 517 -18.60 21.15 -7.97
N GLY A 518 -18.88 19.99 -7.38
CA GLY A 518 -20.01 19.15 -7.77
C GLY A 518 -21.36 19.87 -7.62
N LEU A 519 -21.54 20.68 -6.57
CA LEU A 519 -22.76 21.49 -6.35
C LEU A 519 -22.96 22.56 -7.43
N SER A 520 -21.88 23.03 -8.07
CA SER A 520 -21.96 24.01 -9.17
C SER A 520 -22.53 23.43 -10.47
N LEU A 521 -22.65 22.10 -10.60
CA LEU A 521 -23.13 21.45 -11.81
C LEU A 521 -24.65 21.62 -11.97
N GLU A 522 -25.11 22.00 -13.16
CA GLU A 522 -26.53 22.30 -13.42
C GLU A 522 -27.47 21.12 -13.09
N SER A 523 -27.06 19.88 -13.37
CA SER A 523 -27.82 18.67 -13.04
C SER A 523 -28.01 18.45 -11.54
N ASN A 524 -27.09 18.99 -10.72
CA ASN A 524 -27.16 18.88 -9.27
C ASN A 524 -27.98 20.03 -8.65
N GLN A 525 -28.07 21.16 -9.34
CA GLN A 525 -28.87 22.31 -8.94
C GLN A 525 -30.38 22.07 -9.07
N THR A 526 -30.81 21.29 -10.06
CA THR A 526 -32.23 20.92 -10.21
C THR A 526 -32.77 20.26 -8.94
N LEU A 527 -31.96 19.40 -8.32
CA LEU A 527 -32.26 18.70 -7.05
C LEU A 527 -32.30 19.66 -5.84
N LEU A 528 -31.53 20.75 -5.88
CA LEU A 528 -31.44 21.77 -4.83
C LEU A 528 -32.36 22.97 -5.03
N LYS A 529 -33.16 22.98 -6.11
CA LYS A 529 -34.02 24.12 -6.50
C LYS A 529 -34.93 24.63 -5.38
N HIS A 530 -35.38 23.75 -4.49
CA HIS A 530 -36.24 24.14 -3.35
C HIS A 530 -35.49 24.87 -2.23
N LEU A 531 -34.15 24.78 -2.18
CA LEU A 531 -33.27 25.45 -1.22
C LEU A 531 -32.66 26.74 -1.78
N MET A 532 -32.71 26.96 -3.08
CA MET A 532 -32.15 28.14 -3.76
C MET A 532 -33.19 29.23 -3.97
N THR A 533 -32.80 30.50 -3.85
CA THR A 533 -33.65 31.66 -4.17
C THR A 533 -33.40 32.22 -5.58
N ASN A 534 -32.23 31.96 -6.16
CA ASN A 534 -31.82 32.42 -7.49
C ASN A 534 -31.16 31.28 -8.29
N ASN A 535 -31.71 30.91 -9.44
CA ASN A 535 -31.21 29.83 -10.30
C ASN A 535 -30.50 30.39 -11.54
N ARG A 536 -29.21 30.74 -11.45
CA ARG A 536 -28.35 30.95 -12.63
C ARG A 536 -26.91 30.63 -12.26
N THR A 537 -26.37 29.55 -12.83
CA THR A 537 -24.93 29.39 -13.02
C THR A 537 -24.59 29.67 -14.47
N HIS A 538 -23.47 30.33 -14.70
CA HIS A 538 -23.04 30.69 -16.04
C HIS A 538 -22.07 29.63 -16.58
N GLN A 539 -22.35 29.06 -17.75
CA GLN A 539 -21.50 28.09 -18.43
C GLN A 539 -20.04 28.60 -18.60
N ARG A 540 -19.88 29.92 -18.77
CA ARG A 540 -18.59 30.61 -18.84
C ARG A 540 -17.76 30.47 -17.55
N THR A 541 -18.38 30.62 -16.38
CA THR A 541 -17.71 30.43 -15.08
C THR A 541 -17.12 29.02 -14.96
N ARG A 542 -17.87 28.00 -15.39
CA ARG A 542 -17.43 26.60 -15.34
C ARG A 542 -16.20 26.35 -16.22
N SER A 543 -16.21 26.84 -17.46
CA SER A 543 -15.05 26.70 -18.37
C SER A 543 -13.80 27.36 -17.79
N GLU A 544 -13.93 28.50 -17.12
CA GLU A 544 -12.81 29.18 -16.46
C GLU A 544 -12.29 28.42 -15.23
N ILE A 545 -13.16 27.79 -14.44
CA ILE A 545 -12.77 26.95 -13.30
C ILE A 545 -12.06 25.69 -13.76
N ILE A 546 -12.60 25.00 -14.78
CA ILE A 546 -11.96 23.82 -15.38
C ILE A 546 -10.57 24.19 -15.90
N LYS A 547 -10.44 25.32 -16.59
CA LYS A 547 -9.15 25.83 -17.06
C LYS A 547 -8.18 26.07 -15.88
N HIS A 548 -8.64 26.73 -14.81
CA HIS A 548 -7.82 26.98 -13.61
C HIS A 548 -7.35 25.68 -12.95
N ILE A 549 -8.21 24.66 -12.85
CA ILE A 549 -7.85 23.36 -12.30
C ILE A 549 -6.80 22.68 -13.19
N LYS A 550 -6.98 22.69 -14.52
CA LYS A 550 -6.00 22.14 -15.47
C LYS A 550 -4.66 22.86 -15.42
N ASP A 551 -4.66 24.18 -15.26
CA ASP A 551 -3.45 24.99 -15.04
C ASP A 551 -2.72 24.54 -13.77
N ARG A 552 -3.44 24.35 -12.66
CA ARG A 552 -2.83 23.87 -11.40
C ARG A 552 -2.31 22.44 -11.47
N ILE A 553 -2.95 21.57 -12.25
CA ILE A 553 -2.43 20.23 -12.52
C ILE A 553 -1.12 20.32 -13.33
N ARG A 554 -1.03 21.24 -14.30
CA ARG A 554 0.20 21.48 -15.07
C ARG A 554 1.35 22.04 -14.22
N ASP A 555 1.04 22.93 -13.30
CA ASP A 555 2.03 23.59 -12.42
C ASP A 555 2.51 22.70 -11.26
N SER A 556 1.72 21.68 -10.88
CA SER A 556 1.99 20.88 -9.68
C SER A 556 3.14 19.88 -9.90
N GLN A 557 4.05 19.84 -8.91
CA GLN A 557 5.13 18.85 -8.86
C GLN A 557 4.77 17.58 -8.08
N CYS A 558 3.64 17.57 -7.37
CA CYS A 558 3.21 16.50 -6.47
C CYS A 558 2.03 15.73 -7.10
N PRO A 559 2.24 14.48 -7.57
CA PRO A 559 1.19 13.65 -8.15
C PRO A 559 0.00 13.42 -7.21
N GLU A 560 0.26 13.31 -5.90
CA GLU A 560 -0.76 13.08 -4.88
C GLU A 560 -1.72 14.28 -4.72
N ARG A 561 -1.24 15.51 -4.97
CA ARG A 561 -2.10 16.70 -5.00
C ARG A 561 -2.92 16.77 -6.28
N CYS A 562 -2.37 16.31 -7.40
CA CYS A 562 -3.09 16.25 -8.66
C CYS A 562 -4.27 15.27 -8.60
N LEU A 563 -4.15 14.16 -7.84
CA LEU A 563 -5.23 13.18 -7.67
C LEU A 563 -6.55 13.80 -7.21
N ASN A 564 -6.52 14.67 -6.18
CA ASN A 564 -7.73 15.38 -5.73
C ASN A 564 -8.30 16.31 -6.81
N LEU A 565 -7.45 16.99 -7.57
CA LEU A 565 -7.87 17.86 -8.66
C LEU A 565 -8.51 17.07 -9.83
N PHE A 566 -8.02 15.87 -10.13
CA PHE A 566 -8.69 14.98 -11.09
C PHE A 566 -10.04 14.50 -10.58
N HIS A 567 -10.17 14.18 -9.29
CA HIS A 567 -11.49 13.90 -8.71
C HIS A 567 -12.43 15.11 -8.78
N CYS A 568 -11.91 16.33 -8.66
CA CYS A 568 -12.69 17.56 -8.87
C CYS A 568 -13.15 17.70 -10.33
N LEU A 569 -12.29 17.40 -11.32
CA LEU A 569 -12.68 17.37 -12.73
C LEU A 569 -13.76 16.31 -13.00
N ASN A 570 -13.64 15.15 -12.35
CA ASN A 570 -14.65 14.08 -12.44
C ASN A 570 -16.01 14.52 -11.85
N GLU A 571 -16.04 15.24 -10.72
CA GLU A 571 -17.28 15.82 -10.17
C GLU A 571 -17.88 16.91 -11.07
N LEU A 572 -17.06 17.56 -11.92
CA LEU A 572 -17.49 18.52 -12.94
C LEU A 572 -17.87 17.88 -14.29
N ASN A 573 -17.82 16.53 -14.39
CA ASN A 573 -17.98 15.75 -15.60
C ASN A 573 -17.03 16.18 -16.75
N ASP A 574 -15.79 16.54 -16.46
CA ASP A 574 -14.73 16.79 -17.45
C ASP A 574 -13.78 15.59 -17.53
N HIS A 575 -13.82 14.87 -18.65
CA HIS A 575 -12.96 13.71 -18.92
C HIS A 575 -11.86 14.00 -19.97
N SER A 576 -11.76 15.25 -20.43
CA SER A 576 -10.92 15.61 -21.57
C SER A 576 -9.43 15.30 -21.40
N LEU A 577 -8.86 15.44 -20.18
CA LEU A 577 -7.47 15.06 -19.94
C LEU A 577 -7.27 13.55 -20.04
N VAL A 578 -8.23 12.76 -19.54
CA VAL A 578 -8.17 11.30 -19.61
C VAL A 578 -8.26 10.84 -21.06
N GLU A 579 -9.14 11.44 -21.85
CA GLU A 579 -9.30 11.19 -23.29
C GLU A 579 -8.00 11.53 -24.06
N GLU A 580 -7.37 12.68 -23.78
CA GLU A 580 -6.08 13.08 -24.39
C GLU A 580 -5.00 12.01 -24.16
N VAL A 581 -4.92 11.49 -22.93
CA VAL A 581 -3.94 10.45 -22.59
C VAL A 581 -4.29 9.12 -23.26
N GLN A 582 -5.56 8.71 -23.28
CA GLN A 582 -6.00 7.47 -23.96
C GLN A 582 -5.72 7.49 -25.48
N GLU A 583 -5.83 8.65 -26.12
CA GLU A 583 -5.45 8.84 -27.52
C GLU A 583 -3.94 8.62 -27.73
N ILE A 584 -3.10 9.16 -26.83
CA ILE A 584 -1.65 8.89 -26.84
C ILE A 584 -1.36 7.39 -26.66
N PHE A 585 -2.08 6.69 -25.78
CA PHE A 585 -1.92 5.23 -25.59
C PHE A 585 -2.30 4.43 -26.84
N SER A 586 -3.39 4.82 -27.51
CA SER A 586 -3.87 4.15 -28.72
C SER A 586 -2.91 4.32 -29.91
N SER A 587 -2.04 5.34 -29.87
CA SER A 587 -1.08 5.65 -30.94
C SER A 587 0.25 4.88 -30.86
N GLY A 588 0.59 4.28 -29.71
CA GLY A 588 1.82 3.47 -29.52
C GLY A 588 3.15 4.24 -29.41
N ILE A 589 3.13 5.58 -29.27
CA ILE A 589 4.31 6.47 -29.41
C ILE A 589 5.15 6.64 -28.11
N LEU A 590 4.79 5.96 -27.02
CA LEU A 590 5.24 6.31 -25.65
C LEU A 590 6.73 6.13 -25.35
N ASN A 591 7.43 5.19 -26.00
CA ASN A 591 8.87 4.98 -25.75
C ASN A 591 9.74 6.18 -26.18
N GLN A 592 9.19 7.12 -26.98
CA GLN A 592 9.91 8.27 -27.53
C GLN A 592 9.29 9.65 -27.20
N ALA A 593 8.06 9.70 -26.66
CA ALA A 593 7.38 10.95 -26.37
C ALA A 593 7.77 11.54 -25.00
N THR A 594 8.12 12.84 -24.97
CA THR A 594 8.28 13.60 -23.73
C THR A 594 6.91 14.03 -23.20
N LEU A 595 6.41 13.32 -22.19
CA LEU A 595 5.16 13.67 -21.50
C LEU A 595 5.34 14.94 -20.65
N SER A 596 4.36 15.83 -20.69
CA SER A 596 4.28 16.98 -19.79
C SER A 596 3.93 16.56 -18.34
N PRO A 597 4.19 17.40 -17.32
CA PRO A 597 3.80 17.10 -15.95
C PRO A 597 2.30 16.77 -15.78
N ALA A 598 1.42 17.47 -16.51
CA ALA A 598 -0.01 17.16 -16.49
C ALA A 598 -0.32 15.80 -17.12
N GLN A 599 0.30 15.44 -18.23
CA GLN A 599 0.09 14.13 -18.86
C GLN A 599 0.59 12.99 -17.96
N TRP A 600 1.72 13.18 -17.25
CA TRP A 600 2.17 12.26 -16.22
C TRP A 600 1.15 12.12 -15.09
N ALA A 601 0.65 13.24 -14.56
CA ALA A 601 -0.33 13.24 -13.50
C ALA A 601 -1.63 12.54 -13.93
N THR A 602 -2.08 12.78 -15.17
CA THR A 602 -3.25 12.10 -15.74
C THR A 602 -3.01 10.62 -15.92
N LEU A 603 -1.83 10.22 -16.41
CA LEU A 603 -1.48 8.80 -16.53
C LEU A 603 -1.53 8.10 -15.17
N ILE A 604 -0.91 8.70 -14.15
CA ILE A 604 -0.96 8.18 -12.78
C ILE A 604 -2.40 8.08 -12.30
N PHE A 605 -3.22 9.11 -12.54
CA PHE A 605 -4.64 9.08 -12.22
C PHE A 605 -5.34 7.90 -12.89
N VAL A 606 -5.22 7.74 -14.20
CA VAL A 606 -5.86 6.66 -14.96
C VAL A 606 -5.43 5.28 -14.47
N LEU A 607 -4.13 5.05 -14.28
CA LEU A 607 -3.61 3.76 -13.79
C LEU A 607 -4.08 3.46 -12.36
N LEU A 608 -4.14 4.49 -11.52
CA LEU A 608 -4.64 4.34 -10.16
C LEU A 608 -6.17 4.20 -10.13
N THR A 609 -6.94 4.84 -11.00
CA THR A 609 -8.41 4.80 -10.94
C THR A 609 -9.04 3.76 -11.86
N SER A 610 -8.25 2.99 -12.61
CA SER A 610 -8.73 1.93 -13.47
C SER A 610 -9.61 0.91 -12.72
N GLU A 611 -10.56 0.30 -13.44
CA GLU A 611 -11.40 -0.79 -12.96
C GLU A 611 -10.61 -2.10 -12.84
N GLU A 612 -9.64 -2.31 -13.73
CA GLU A 612 -8.75 -3.47 -13.69
C GLU A 612 -7.63 -3.27 -12.66
N GLU A 613 -7.49 -4.22 -11.74
CA GLU A 613 -6.36 -4.23 -10.80
C GLU A 613 -5.05 -4.45 -11.56
N LEU A 614 -4.21 -3.41 -11.60
CA LEU A 614 -2.90 -3.49 -12.22
C LEU A 614 -1.95 -4.26 -11.29
N ASN A 615 -2.00 -5.58 -11.34
CA ASN A 615 -1.15 -6.45 -10.52
C ASN A 615 0.30 -6.50 -11.02
N VAL A 616 0.51 -6.32 -12.33
CA VAL A 616 1.81 -6.31 -12.98
C VAL A 616 2.04 -4.94 -13.62
N PHE A 617 3.10 -4.27 -13.18
CA PHE A 617 3.57 -3.03 -13.77
C PHE A 617 4.86 -3.29 -14.55
N ASP A 618 4.89 -2.87 -15.81
CA ASP A 618 6.08 -2.93 -16.64
C ASP A 618 6.45 -1.52 -17.11
N LEU A 619 7.59 -1.00 -16.62
CA LEU A 619 8.05 0.34 -16.96
C LEU A 619 8.41 0.45 -18.46
N SER A 620 8.71 -0.66 -19.11
CA SER A 620 9.06 -0.70 -20.54
C SER A 620 7.89 -0.41 -21.47
N ASN A 621 6.65 -0.48 -20.97
CA ASN A 621 5.44 -0.05 -21.68
C ASN A 621 5.29 1.49 -21.70
N TYR A 622 6.11 2.20 -20.93
CA TYR A 622 6.07 3.65 -20.78
C TYR A 622 7.42 4.26 -21.19
N LYS A 623 7.97 5.19 -20.40
CA LYS A 623 9.27 5.82 -20.66
C LYS A 623 10.37 5.10 -19.86
N ARG A 624 11.28 4.40 -20.54
CA ARG A 624 12.47 3.74 -19.96
C ARG A 624 13.51 4.75 -19.45
N SER A 625 13.26 5.31 -18.27
CA SER A 625 14.12 6.33 -17.66
C SER A 625 13.91 6.41 -16.14
N GLU A 626 14.89 6.97 -15.44
CA GLU A 626 14.78 7.30 -14.02
C GLU A 626 13.63 8.29 -13.75
N GLU A 627 13.45 9.28 -14.63
CA GLU A 627 12.32 10.22 -14.54
C GLU A 627 10.98 9.47 -14.60
N GLY A 628 10.83 8.54 -15.55
CA GLY A 628 9.62 7.72 -15.70
C GLY A 628 9.34 6.90 -14.44
N LEU A 629 10.36 6.26 -13.85
CA LEU A 629 10.25 5.53 -12.60
C LEU A 629 9.81 6.43 -11.44
N LEU A 630 10.45 7.60 -11.29
CA LEU A 630 10.15 8.54 -10.22
C LEU A 630 8.71 9.06 -10.33
N ARG A 631 8.27 9.41 -11.54
CA ARG A 631 6.89 9.86 -11.78
C ARG A 631 5.86 8.76 -11.53
N LEU A 632 6.15 7.51 -11.94
CA LEU A 632 5.23 6.37 -11.78
C LEU A 632 5.37 5.64 -10.44
N MET A 633 6.20 6.13 -9.53
CA MET A 633 6.38 5.52 -8.21
C MET A 633 5.07 5.35 -7.40
N PRO A 634 4.09 6.28 -7.46
CA PRO A 634 2.79 6.06 -6.86
C PRO A 634 2.07 4.80 -7.37
N VAL A 635 2.26 4.44 -8.64
CA VAL A 635 1.70 3.21 -9.23
C VAL A 635 2.50 1.99 -8.75
N VAL A 636 3.84 2.05 -8.81
CA VAL A 636 4.72 0.95 -8.36
C VAL A 636 4.44 0.53 -6.91
N LYS A 637 4.03 1.48 -6.05
CA LYS A 637 3.65 1.19 -4.65
C LYS A 637 2.39 0.32 -4.50
N THR A 638 1.50 0.33 -5.49
CA THR A 638 0.20 -0.36 -5.42
C THR A 638 0.19 -1.75 -6.06
N VAL A 639 1.23 -2.12 -6.80
CA VAL A 639 1.24 -3.37 -7.58
C VAL A 639 1.95 -4.50 -6.83
N GLN A 640 1.71 -5.75 -7.27
CA GLN A 640 2.38 -6.93 -6.71
C GLN A 640 3.68 -7.27 -7.44
N VAL A 641 3.74 -7.00 -8.75
CA VAL A 641 4.90 -7.29 -9.59
C VAL A 641 5.33 -6.00 -10.29
N ALA A 642 6.58 -5.58 -10.09
CA ALA A 642 7.19 -4.47 -10.81
C ALA A 642 8.35 -4.96 -11.68
N ASN A 643 8.17 -4.88 -12.99
CA ASN A 643 9.21 -5.13 -13.97
C ASN A 643 9.86 -3.79 -14.40
N LEU A 644 11.08 -3.58 -13.92
CA LEU A 644 11.91 -2.41 -14.19
C LEU A 644 13.17 -2.79 -14.98
N LYS A 645 13.16 -3.97 -15.64
CA LYS A 645 14.33 -4.47 -16.36
C LYS A 645 14.67 -3.58 -17.57
N ALA A 646 15.96 -3.40 -17.84
CA ALA A 646 16.46 -2.67 -19.02
C ALA A 646 15.83 -1.27 -19.19
N CYS A 647 15.68 -0.52 -18.10
CA CYS A 647 15.01 0.78 -18.04
C CYS A 647 15.96 1.97 -17.87
N ASN A 648 17.26 1.77 -18.11
CA ASN A 648 18.31 2.78 -17.95
C ASN A 648 18.38 3.37 -16.52
N LEU A 649 18.14 2.54 -15.51
CA LEU A 649 18.21 2.94 -14.10
C LEU A 649 19.66 2.89 -13.61
N THR A 650 20.03 3.85 -12.75
CA THR A 650 21.34 3.92 -12.10
C THR A 650 21.21 3.96 -10.58
N ALA A 651 22.35 4.04 -9.87
CA ALA A 651 22.38 4.23 -8.42
C ALA A 651 21.51 5.42 -7.95
N MET A 652 21.35 6.48 -8.75
CA MET A 652 20.65 7.70 -8.34
C MET A 652 19.17 7.49 -7.99
N CYS A 653 18.50 6.54 -8.63
CA CYS A 653 17.09 6.26 -8.35
C CYS A 653 16.87 5.30 -7.17
N CYS A 654 17.93 4.65 -6.68
CA CYS A 654 17.84 3.57 -5.70
C CYS A 654 17.32 4.03 -4.33
N GLU A 655 17.71 5.23 -3.86
CA GLU A 655 17.18 5.79 -2.62
C GLU A 655 15.65 6.02 -2.69
N ASN A 656 15.16 6.60 -3.79
CA ASN A 656 13.74 6.82 -4.00
C ASN A 656 12.98 5.48 -4.10
N LEU A 657 13.55 4.51 -4.83
CA LEU A 657 12.98 3.18 -4.93
C LEU A 657 12.95 2.46 -3.57
N ALA A 658 13.99 2.59 -2.74
CA ALA A 658 14.04 2.02 -1.40
C ALA A 658 12.89 2.52 -0.52
N SER A 659 12.65 3.83 -0.54
CA SER A 659 11.52 4.45 0.17
C SER A 659 10.17 3.92 -0.37
N GLY A 660 10.08 3.75 -1.69
CA GLY A 660 8.89 3.24 -2.38
C GLY A 660 8.54 1.81 -1.99
N ILE A 661 9.52 0.90 -2.03
CA ILE A 661 9.30 -0.53 -1.77
C ILE A 661 9.09 -0.86 -0.29
N SER A 662 9.62 -0.04 0.63
CA SER A 662 9.44 -0.26 2.08
C SER A 662 7.98 -0.14 2.53
N SER A 663 7.15 0.56 1.76
CA SER A 663 5.74 0.85 2.06
C SER A 663 4.77 0.25 1.03
N SER A 664 5.26 -0.61 0.14
CA SER A 664 4.50 -1.16 -0.99
C SER A 664 3.96 -2.57 -0.71
N GLN A 665 3.16 -3.06 -1.67
CA GLN A 665 2.68 -4.45 -1.72
C GLN A 665 3.51 -5.35 -2.61
N LEU A 666 4.67 -4.87 -3.08
CA LEU A 666 5.47 -5.59 -4.05
C LEU A 666 5.92 -6.94 -3.47
N ARG A 667 5.61 -7.99 -4.22
CA ARG A 667 6.08 -9.36 -4.02
C ARG A 667 7.23 -9.68 -4.96
N GLU A 668 7.22 -9.11 -6.16
CA GLU A 668 8.26 -9.33 -7.16
C GLU A 668 8.79 -8.00 -7.70
N LEU A 669 10.11 -7.87 -7.70
CA LEU A 669 10.83 -6.74 -8.27
C LEU A 669 11.93 -7.24 -9.21
N ASP A 670 11.83 -6.89 -10.48
CA ASP A 670 12.85 -7.16 -11.48
C ASP A 670 13.58 -5.86 -11.86
N LEU A 671 14.84 -5.76 -11.44
CA LEU A 671 15.74 -4.63 -11.71
C LEU A 671 16.83 -4.99 -12.73
N SER A 672 16.71 -6.15 -13.39
CA SER A 672 17.77 -6.70 -14.23
C SER A 672 18.18 -5.78 -15.39
N ASN A 673 19.43 -5.89 -15.83
CA ASN A 673 20.01 -5.11 -16.93
C ASN A 673 19.96 -3.59 -16.71
N ASN A 674 20.21 -3.13 -15.48
CA ASN A 674 20.36 -1.71 -15.13
C ASN A 674 21.72 -1.47 -14.48
N ASN A 675 22.26 -0.25 -14.54
CA ASN A 675 23.59 0.04 -14.00
C ASN A 675 23.52 0.54 -12.54
N LEU A 676 23.00 -0.30 -11.65
CA LEU A 676 22.78 0.09 -10.24
C LEU A 676 24.08 0.21 -9.45
N THR A 677 25.06 -0.64 -9.72
CA THR A 677 26.35 -0.73 -9.00
C THR A 677 26.20 -1.06 -7.52
N ASP A 678 27.32 -1.29 -6.82
CA ASP A 678 27.32 -1.58 -5.38
C ASP A 678 26.72 -0.43 -4.55
N ALA A 679 26.91 0.82 -5.01
CA ALA A 679 26.37 2.00 -4.34
C ALA A 679 24.83 2.03 -4.37
N GLY A 680 24.22 1.69 -5.51
CA GLY A 680 22.78 1.63 -5.64
C GLY A 680 22.16 0.54 -4.77
N LEU A 681 22.78 -0.64 -4.74
CA LEU A 681 22.30 -1.73 -3.87
C LEU A 681 22.40 -1.36 -2.39
N LYS A 682 23.47 -0.67 -1.98
CA LYS A 682 23.61 -0.15 -0.62
C LYS A 682 22.47 0.80 -0.24
N GLN A 683 22.03 1.67 -1.16
CA GLN A 683 20.87 2.54 -0.95
C GLN A 683 19.54 1.76 -0.90
N LEU A 684 19.41 0.66 -1.63
CA LEU A 684 18.22 -0.21 -1.61
C LEU A 684 18.08 -1.04 -0.33
N SER A 685 19.17 -1.30 0.39
CA SER A 685 19.24 -2.17 1.57
C SER A 685 18.09 -1.97 2.55
N ASP A 686 17.86 -0.74 2.99
CA ASP A 686 16.92 -0.47 4.07
C ASP A 686 15.47 -0.61 3.60
N GLY A 687 15.21 -0.33 2.32
CA GLY A 687 13.94 -0.61 1.66
C GLY A 687 13.68 -2.12 1.58
N LEU A 688 14.68 -2.89 1.14
CA LEU A 688 14.59 -4.36 1.00
C LEU A 688 14.35 -5.05 2.34
N LYS A 689 15.07 -4.64 3.40
CA LYS A 689 14.93 -5.20 4.76
C LYS A 689 13.52 -5.07 5.33
N ASN A 690 12.80 -4.03 4.95
CA ASN A 690 11.46 -3.70 5.45
C ASN A 690 10.35 -3.97 4.43
N SER A 691 10.67 -4.61 3.29
CA SER A 691 9.71 -4.87 2.22
C SER A 691 8.96 -6.19 2.39
N GLN A 692 7.90 -6.34 1.60
CA GLN A 692 7.11 -7.57 1.47
C GLN A 692 7.59 -8.46 0.31
N LEU A 693 8.75 -8.16 -0.28
CA LEU A 693 9.29 -8.82 -1.46
C LEU A 693 9.62 -10.28 -1.18
N GLU A 694 9.15 -11.15 -2.08
CA GLU A 694 9.45 -12.58 -2.12
C GLU A 694 10.45 -12.91 -3.25
N THR A 695 10.41 -12.15 -4.35
CA THR A 695 11.28 -12.32 -5.51
C THR A 695 12.03 -11.03 -5.82
N LEU A 696 13.35 -11.11 -5.88
CA LEU A 696 14.22 -10.02 -6.31
C LEU A 696 15.14 -10.50 -7.43
N ARG A 697 15.07 -9.84 -8.59
CA ARG A 697 15.99 -10.09 -9.71
C ARG A 697 16.90 -8.90 -9.94
N LEU A 698 18.20 -9.16 -9.88
CA LEU A 698 19.29 -8.18 -10.02
C LEU A 698 20.30 -8.65 -11.09
N ARG A 699 19.81 -9.32 -12.15
CA ARG A 699 20.70 -9.87 -13.19
C ARG A 699 21.44 -8.75 -13.92
N SER A 700 22.74 -8.91 -14.12
CA SER A 700 23.59 -7.96 -14.87
C SER A 700 23.42 -6.52 -14.37
N CYS A 701 23.53 -6.30 -13.05
CA CYS A 701 23.35 -4.99 -12.40
C CYS A 701 24.66 -4.24 -12.09
N SER A 702 25.77 -4.72 -12.64
CA SER A 702 27.14 -4.26 -12.34
C SER A 702 27.51 -4.38 -10.85
N LEU A 703 27.04 -5.44 -10.18
CA LEU A 703 27.37 -5.73 -8.79
C LEU A 703 28.69 -6.50 -8.69
N THR A 704 29.47 -6.23 -7.65
CA THR A 704 30.76 -6.87 -7.35
C THR A 704 30.74 -7.57 -5.98
N GLU A 705 31.86 -8.12 -5.54
CA GLU A 705 32.02 -8.67 -4.20
C GLU A 705 31.63 -7.68 -3.09
N ASN A 706 31.74 -6.36 -3.30
CA ASN A 706 31.38 -5.35 -2.29
C ASN A 706 29.87 -5.33 -1.97
N SER A 707 29.03 -5.75 -2.92
CA SER A 707 27.58 -5.89 -2.71
C SER A 707 27.22 -7.03 -1.75
N SER A 708 28.11 -8.01 -1.57
CA SER A 708 27.83 -9.22 -0.77
C SER A 708 27.52 -8.90 0.70
N VAL A 709 28.21 -7.94 1.30
CA VAL A 709 27.96 -7.48 2.68
C VAL A 709 26.53 -6.96 2.82
N THR A 710 26.11 -6.14 1.86
CA THR A 710 24.76 -5.56 1.83
C THR A 710 23.71 -6.66 1.71
N ILE A 711 23.87 -7.58 0.75
CA ILE A 711 22.92 -8.67 0.53
C ILE A 711 22.86 -9.60 1.74
N ALA A 712 24.01 -10.00 2.31
CA ALA A 712 24.09 -10.81 3.52
C ALA A 712 23.32 -10.14 4.67
N SER A 713 23.43 -8.81 4.83
CA SER A 713 22.69 -8.05 5.84
C SER A 713 21.18 -8.01 5.58
N VAL A 714 20.74 -8.01 4.31
CA VAL A 714 19.33 -7.99 3.94
C VAL A 714 18.69 -9.35 4.23
N ILE A 715 19.30 -10.44 3.77
CA ILE A 715 18.75 -11.80 3.90
C ILE A 715 18.81 -12.35 5.33
N SER A 716 19.70 -11.82 6.16
CA SER A 716 19.80 -12.16 7.58
C SER A 716 18.87 -11.34 8.49
N SER A 717 18.11 -10.38 7.94
CA SER A 717 17.14 -9.58 8.68
C SER A 717 15.87 -10.38 8.99
N SER A 718 15.38 -10.30 10.24
CA SER A 718 14.15 -10.98 10.67
C SER A 718 12.90 -10.54 9.87
N CYS A 719 12.91 -9.31 9.35
CA CYS A 719 11.82 -8.74 8.57
C CYS A 719 11.84 -9.16 7.10
N CYS A 720 12.96 -9.70 6.60
CA CYS A 720 13.07 -10.11 5.20
C CYS A 720 12.12 -11.27 4.87
N ARG A 721 11.53 -11.23 3.67
CA ARG A 721 10.58 -12.22 3.15
C ARG A 721 11.04 -12.87 1.83
N LEU A 722 12.25 -12.53 1.36
CA LEU A 722 12.78 -13.04 0.10
C LEU A 722 12.90 -14.55 0.11
N LYS A 723 12.32 -15.19 -0.91
CA LYS A 723 12.41 -16.61 -1.24
C LYS A 723 13.25 -16.85 -2.48
N VAL A 724 13.20 -15.95 -3.46
CA VAL A 724 13.91 -16.05 -4.73
C VAL A 724 14.84 -14.85 -4.90
N LEU A 725 16.13 -15.14 -5.07
CA LEU A 725 17.14 -14.13 -5.34
C LEU A 725 17.94 -14.51 -6.60
N ASP A 726 17.84 -13.67 -7.63
CA ASP A 726 18.56 -13.84 -8.89
C ASP A 726 19.68 -12.80 -9.00
N LEU A 727 20.93 -13.25 -8.82
CA LEU A 727 22.16 -12.44 -8.91
C LEU A 727 22.95 -12.72 -10.18
N THR A 728 22.34 -13.44 -11.14
CA THR A 728 22.97 -13.90 -12.36
C THR A 728 23.78 -12.81 -13.05
N ASP A 729 24.96 -13.17 -13.53
CA ASP A 729 25.83 -12.34 -14.35
C ASP A 729 26.36 -11.07 -13.65
N ASN A 730 26.54 -11.12 -12.34
CA ASN A 730 27.30 -10.13 -11.55
C ASN A 730 28.60 -10.73 -11.03
N ASP A 731 29.68 -9.95 -10.92
CA ASP A 731 31.03 -10.48 -10.65
C ASP A 731 31.31 -10.58 -9.14
N PHE A 732 30.55 -11.42 -8.41
CA PHE A 732 30.67 -11.63 -6.96
C PHE A 732 31.97 -12.33 -6.53
N GLN A 733 32.49 -13.24 -7.37
CA GLN A 733 33.71 -14.01 -7.07
C GLN A 733 33.60 -14.83 -5.77
N ASP A 734 34.67 -15.51 -5.38
CA ASP A 734 34.66 -16.35 -4.18
C ASP A 734 34.58 -15.54 -2.88
N ASP A 735 35.21 -14.37 -2.83
CA ASP A 735 35.15 -13.48 -1.65
C ASP A 735 33.73 -12.94 -1.39
N GLY A 736 33.00 -12.60 -2.45
CA GLY A 736 31.59 -12.21 -2.33
C GLY A 736 30.72 -13.37 -1.90
N VAL A 737 30.97 -14.58 -2.43
CA VAL A 737 30.26 -15.79 -2.03
C VAL A 737 30.56 -16.17 -0.57
N ARG A 738 31.79 -16.01 -0.09
CA ARG A 738 32.18 -16.22 1.30
C ARG A 738 31.36 -15.36 2.25
N THR A 739 31.28 -14.07 1.95
CA THR A 739 30.50 -13.10 2.76
C THR A 739 29.01 -13.40 2.67
N PHE A 740 28.49 -13.65 1.47
CA PHE A 740 27.08 -13.98 1.26
C PHE A 740 26.67 -15.26 2.03
N SER A 741 27.54 -16.27 2.07
CA SER A 741 27.30 -17.55 2.75
C SER A 741 27.04 -17.37 4.26
N THR A 742 27.61 -16.34 4.89
CA THR A 742 27.31 -16.00 6.30
C THR A 742 25.86 -15.58 6.51
N GLY A 743 25.28 -14.85 5.54
CA GLY A 743 23.87 -14.46 5.56
C GLY A 743 22.94 -15.63 5.23
N LEU A 744 23.35 -16.49 4.29
CA LEU A 744 22.60 -17.68 3.89
C LEU A 744 22.46 -18.70 5.04
N GLY A 745 23.50 -18.85 5.87
CA GLY A 745 23.48 -19.74 7.03
C GLY A 745 22.69 -19.21 8.25
N SER A 746 22.16 -17.98 8.19
CA SER A 746 21.37 -17.38 9.27
C SER A 746 19.99 -18.05 9.41
N SER A 747 19.54 -18.25 10.65
CA SER A 747 18.18 -18.77 10.94
C SER A 747 17.05 -17.84 10.48
N TYR A 748 17.35 -16.59 10.15
CA TYR A 748 16.36 -15.64 9.62
C TYR A 748 16.27 -15.67 8.09
N CYS A 749 17.20 -16.33 7.40
CA CYS A 749 17.20 -16.43 5.95
C CYS A 749 16.06 -17.34 5.48
N LYS A 750 15.21 -16.85 4.57
CA LYS A 750 14.06 -17.58 4.01
C LYS A 750 14.23 -17.93 2.54
N LEU A 751 15.45 -17.77 2.00
CA LEU A 751 15.72 -18.05 0.59
C LEU A 751 15.54 -19.54 0.30
N GLU A 752 14.74 -19.82 -0.73
CA GLU A 752 14.48 -21.15 -1.28
C GLU A 752 15.17 -21.33 -2.63
N GLN A 753 15.35 -20.25 -3.41
CA GLN A 753 16.02 -20.30 -4.71
C GLN A 753 17.09 -19.21 -4.81
N LEU A 754 18.29 -19.61 -5.23
CA LEU A 754 19.42 -18.72 -5.43
C LEU A 754 20.05 -18.98 -6.79
N ARG A 755 20.15 -17.93 -7.61
CA ARG A 755 20.86 -17.98 -8.89
C ARG A 755 22.13 -17.15 -8.84
N LEU A 756 23.26 -17.83 -8.97
CA LEU A 756 24.61 -17.28 -9.07
C LEU A 756 25.22 -17.60 -10.44
N SER A 757 24.38 -17.80 -11.45
CA SER A 757 24.82 -18.18 -12.79
C SER A 757 25.73 -17.09 -13.37
N GLY A 758 26.94 -17.44 -13.81
CA GLY A 758 27.89 -16.48 -14.35
C GLY A 758 28.47 -15.50 -13.32
N CYS A 759 28.54 -15.87 -12.04
CA CYS A 759 29.06 -15.01 -10.97
C CYS A 759 30.57 -15.13 -10.69
N ARG A 760 31.30 -15.88 -11.52
CA ARG A 760 32.74 -16.16 -11.39
C ARG A 760 33.08 -16.92 -10.11
N VAL A 761 32.17 -17.79 -9.68
CA VAL A 761 32.36 -18.68 -8.52
C VAL A 761 33.30 -19.81 -8.90
N THR A 762 34.32 -20.07 -8.08
CA THR A 762 35.25 -21.18 -8.28
C THR A 762 35.00 -22.32 -7.28
N GLU A 763 35.91 -23.28 -7.25
CA GLU A 763 35.94 -24.34 -6.25
C GLU A 763 35.93 -23.77 -4.81
N GLU A 764 36.68 -22.69 -4.55
CA GLU A 764 36.75 -22.08 -3.22
C GLU A 764 35.37 -21.55 -2.79
N GLY A 765 34.68 -20.81 -3.65
CA GLY A 765 33.33 -20.30 -3.39
C GLY A 765 32.32 -21.42 -3.13
N CYS A 766 32.45 -22.56 -3.82
CA CYS A 766 31.60 -23.72 -3.59
C CYS A 766 31.78 -24.31 -2.19
N THR A 767 33.00 -24.26 -1.62
CA THR A 767 33.22 -24.70 -0.24
C THR A 767 32.45 -23.85 0.77
N PHE A 768 32.42 -22.52 0.57
CA PHE A 768 31.66 -21.62 1.44
C PHE A 768 30.15 -21.85 1.30
N LEU A 769 29.64 -22.02 0.08
CA LEU A 769 28.23 -22.36 -0.15
C LEU A 769 27.87 -23.67 0.55
N ALA A 770 28.65 -24.73 0.34
CA ALA A 770 28.42 -26.04 0.96
C ALA A 770 28.32 -25.94 2.49
N SER A 771 29.17 -25.12 3.11
CA SER A 771 29.15 -24.92 4.57
C SER A 771 27.84 -24.26 5.06
N ALA A 772 27.30 -23.30 4.33
CA ALA A 772 26.09 -22.57 4.70
C ALA A 772 24.80 -23.35 4.42
N LEU A 773 24.81 -24.21 3.38
CA LEU A 773 23.63 -24.96 2.96
C LEU A 773 23.08 -25.91 4.02
N ASN A 774 23.95 -26.43 4.90
CA ASN A 774 23.56 -27.30 6.02
C ASN A 774 22.59 -26.66 7.03
N SER A 775 22.59 -25.33 7.16
CA SER A 775 21.72 -24.60 8.07
C SER A 775 20.73 -23.68 7.34
N SER A 776 20.64 -23.80 6.02
CA SER A 776 19.80 -22.97 5.16
C SER A 776 18.43 -23.61 4.88
N HIS A 777 17.56 -22.85 4.21
CA HIS A 777 16.28 -23.33 3.66
C HIS A 777 16.30 -23.44 2.13
N LEU A 778 17.50 -23.39 1.53
CA LEU A 778 17.66 -23.35 0.08
C LEU A 778 17.29 -24.70 -0.54
N LYS A 779 16.47 -24.67 -1.59
CA LYS A 779 16.01 -25.82 -2.36
C LYS A 779 16.64 -25.87 -3.75
N GLU A 780 16.87 -24.72 -4.36
CA GLU A 780 17.44 -24.62 -5.71
C GLU A 780 18.66 -23.70 -5.73
N LEU A 781 19.76 -24.21 -6.27
CA LEU A 781 21.00 -23.46 -6.48
C LEU A 781 21.41 -23.56 -7.95
N ASP A 782 21.50 -22.41 -8.62
CA ASP A 782 22.04 -22.33 -9.98
C ASP A 782 23.46 -21.73 -9.98
N LEU A 783 24.43 -22.57 -10.33
CA LEU A 783 25.84 -22.25 -10.53
C LEU A 783 26.26 -22.38 -12.00
N SER A 784 25.32 -22.44 -12.94
CA SER A 784 25.64 -22.50 -14.37
C SER A 784 26.58 -21.36 -14.79
N TYR A 785 27.40 -21.57 -15.82
CA TYR A 785 28.39 -20.58 -16.28
C TYR A 785 29.40 -20.11 -15.22
N ASN A 786 29.77 -20.96 -14.26
CA ASN A 786 30.87 -20.72 -13.30
C ASN A 786 32.02 -21.72 -13.48
N HIS A 787 32.95 -21.79 -12.52
CA HIS A 787 34.00 -22.79 -12.48
C HIS A 787 34.06 -23.52 -11.12
N PRO A 788 33.01 -24.27 -10.72
CA PRO A 788 32.93 -24.90 -9.41
C PRO A 788 34.03 -25.95 -9.13
N GLY A 789 34.85 -26.31 -10.12
CA GLY A 789 35.87 -27.35 -10.00
C GLY A 789 35.28 -28.74 -9.73
N ASN A 790 36.12 -29.77 -9.75
CA ASN A 790 35.65 -31.12 -9.45
C ASN A 790 35.32 -31.26 -7.96
N SER A 791 36.14 -30.69 -7.06
CA SER A 791 35.92 -30.84 -5.62
C SER A 791 34.70 -30.06 -5.14
N GLY A 792 34.48 -28.84 -5.65
CA GLY A 792 33.30 -28.05 -5.31
C GLY A 792 32.01 -28.73 -5.78
N LEU A 793 32.00 -29.32 -6.98
CA LEU A 793 30.88 -30.12 -7.47
C LEU A 793 30.64 -31.37 -6.62
N MET A 794 31.68 -32.10 -6.23
CA MET A 794 31.54 -33.25 -5.33
C MET A 794 30.92 -32.85 -3.99
N LEU A 795 31.39 -31.75 -3.38
CA LEU A 795 30.85 -31.24 -2.11
C LEU A 795 29.36 -30.89 -2.21
N LEU A 796 28.97 -30.13 -3.24
CA LEU A 796 27.58 -29.71 -3.42
C LEU A 796 26.67 -30.88 -3.81
N SER A 797 27.17 -31.85 -4.58
CA SER A 797 26.40 -33.04 -4.95
C SER A 797 26.16 -33.95 -3.74
N ALA A 798 27.13 -34.09 -2.84
CA ALA A 798 26.95 -34.84 -1.60
C ALA A 798 25.85 -34.26 -0.70
N LEU A 799 25.64 -32.93 -0.74
CA LEU A 799 24.55 -32.28 0.00
C LEU A 799 23.16 -32.58 -0.56
N LEU A 800 23.03 -32.85 -1.87
CA LEU A 800 21.75 -33.28 -2.47
C LEU A 800 21.31 -34.65 -1.93
N GLU A 801 22.26 -35.47 -1.48
CA GLU A 801 22.00 -36.80 -0.92
C GLU A 801 21.84 -36.77 0.61
N ASP A 802 22.19 -35.67 1.30
CA ASP A 802 22.04 -35.56 2.77
C ASP A 802 20.58 -35.23 3.13
N PRO A 803 19.87 -36.12 3.86
CA PRO A 803 18.48 -35.90 4.25
C PRO A 803 18.28 -34.71 5.20
N ARG A 804 19.36 -34.16 5.78
CA ARG A 804 19.32 -32.97 6.63
C ARG A 804 19.46 -31.67 5.83
N CYS A 805 19.90 -31.75 4.57
CA CYS A 805 19.96 -30.61 3.68
C CYS A 805 18.63 -30.43 2.94
N THR A 806 18.21 -29.19 2.72
CA THR A 806 16.96 -28.89 2.00
C THR A 806 17.16 -28.80 0.48
N LEU A 807 18.40 -28.86 -0.01
CA LEU A 807 18.73 -28.67 -1.42
C LEU A 807 18.20 -29.84 -2.25
N GLN A 808 17.45 -29.52 -3.31
CA GLN A 808 16.81 -30.48 -4.21
C GLN A 808 17.37 -30.39 -5.64
N THR A 809 17.73 -29.18 -6.07
CA THR A 809 18.17 -28.93 -7.45
C THR A 809 19.48 -28.15 -7.45
N LEU A 810 20.46 -28.68 -8.19
CA LEU A 810 21.74 -28.03 -8.47
C LEU A 810 21.94 -27.92 -9.99
N SER A 811 21.96 -26.70 -10.52
CA SER A 811 22.21 -26.45 -11.95
C SER A 811 23.67 -26.01 -12.16
N VAL A 812 24.39 -26.69 -13.05
CA VAL A 812 25.82 -26.48 -13.31
C VAL A 812 26.14 -26.47 -14.81
N GLU A 813 25.19 -26.01 -15.63
CA GLU A 813 25.33 -26.02 -17.08
C GLU A 813 26.45 -25.08 -17.55
N GLN A 814 27.19 -25.51 -18.59
CA GLN A 814 28.16 -24.66 -19.29
C GLN A 814 29.27 -24.06 -18.39
N CYS A 815 29.61 -24.77 -17.29
CA CYS A 815 30.74 -24.45 -16.42
C CYS A 815 32.10 -24.72 -17.08
N GLY A 816 33.15 -24.01 -16.63
CA GLY A 816 34.51 -24.20 -17.13
C GLY A 816 35.46 -23.08 -16.72
N GLU A 817 36.76 -23.31 -16.87
CA GLU A 817 37.81 -22.36 -16.47
C GLU A 817 37.69 -20.99 -17.18
N SER A 818 37.20 -20.98 -18.42
CA SER A 818 36.95 -19.74 -19.16
C SER A 818 35.93 -18.81 -18.49
N ARG A 819 35.13 -19.32 -17.54
CA ARG A 819 34.13 -18.54 -16.79
C ARG A 819 34.70 -17.66 -15.69
N ILE A 820 35.99 -17.81 -15.36
CA ILE A 820 36.67 -17.00 -14.35
C ILE A 820 36.96 -15.57 -14.85
N GLN A 821 36.92 -15.36 -16.17
CA GLN A 821 37.22 -14.06 -16.79
C GLN A 821 36.16 -12.99 -16.45
N PRO A 822 36.53 -11.70 -16.32
CA PRO A 822 35.60 -10.65 -15.89
C PRO A 822 34.66 -10.14 -17.00
N GLY A 823 33.43 -9.78 -16.62
CA GLY A 823 32.38 -9.29 -17.52
C GLY A 823 32.11 -10.22 -18.72
N PRO A 824 31.70 -9.71 -19.90
CA PRO A 824 31.35 -10.53 -21.07
C PRO A 824 32.38 -11.58 -21.53
N ARG A 825 33.66 -11.42 -21.18
CA ARG A 825 34.74 -12.35 -21.58
C ARG A 825 34.55 -13.76 -21.02
N LYS A 826 33.80 -13.94 -19.93
CA LYS A 826 33.41 -15.28 -19.47
C LYS A 826 32.59 -16.04 -20.49
N TYR A 827 31.98 -15.39 -21.47
CA TYR A 827 31.20 -16.01 -22.54
C TYR A 827 31.96 -16.08 -23.88
N LEU A 828 33.29 -16.00 -23.87
CA LEU A 828 34.10 -16.02 -25.09
C LEU A 828 33.76 -17.22 -25.97
N LYS A 829 33.41 -16.95 -27.21
CA LYS A 829 33.04 -17.94 -28.23
C LYS A 829 33.98 -17.80 -29.43
N LYS A 830 34.60 -18.91 -29.80
CA LYS A 830 35.34 -19.00 -31.07
C LYS A 830 34.34 -19.09 -32.22
N LEU A 831 34.50 -18.23 -33.21
CA LEU A 831 33.65 -18.13 -34.39
C LEU A 831 34.44 -18.41 -35.66
N THR A 832 33.75 -18.86 -36.71
CA THR A 832 34.33 -19.21 -38.00
C THR A 832 33.50 -18.60 -39.12
N LEU A 833 34.15 -17.91 -40.07
CA LEU A 833 33.47 -17.34 -41.24
C LEU A 833 33.03 -18.44 -42.20
N ASP A 834 31.77 -18.40 -42.66
CA ASP A 834 31.18 -19.41 -43.55
C ASP A 834 31.57 -19.13 -45.01
N PRO A 835 32.42 -19.96 -45.65
CA PRO A 835 32.83 -19.78 -47.04
C PRO A 835 31.67 -19.88 -48.04
N ASN A 836 30.56 -20.53 -47.67
CA ASN A 836 29.39 -20.68 -48.53
C ASN A 836 28.53 -19.41 -48.57
N THR A 837 28.67 -18.54 -47.57
CA THR A 837 27.98 -17.24 -47.54
C THR A 837 28.82 -16.12 -48.13
N ALA A 838 30.16 -16.21 -48.02
CA ALA A 838 31.08 -15.15 -48.38
C ALA A 838 30.91 -14.65 -49.83
N HIS A 839 30.77 -13.33 -50.00
CA HIS A 839 30.77 -12.69 -51.32
C HIS A 839 32.06 -13.00 -52.11
N ARG A 840 32.00 -13.03 -53.45
CA ARG A 840 33.13 -13.40 -54.32
C ARG A 840 34.34 -12.45 -54.20
N ASP A 841 34.12 -11.21 -53.80
CA ASP A 841 35.20 -10.24 -53.57
C ASP A 841 35.88 -10.37 -52.19
N LEU A 842 35.45 -11.33 -51.36
CA LEU A 842 36.03 -11.58 -50.05
C LEU A 842 37.01 -12.76 -50.07
N SER A 843 38.20 -12.57 -49.52
CA SER A 843 39.17 -13.63 -49.29
C SER A 843 39.16 -14.03 -47.82
N LEU A 844 38.86 -15.31 -47.57
CA LEU A 844 38.92 -15.90 -46.23
C LEU A 844 40.31 -16.50 -46.00
N SER A 845 40.93 -16.16 -44.87
CA SER A 845 42.28 -16.59 -44.50
C SER A 845 42.36 -16.87 -43.01
N ASN A 846 43.52 -17.34 -42.53
CA ASN A 846 43.75 -17.68 -41.13
C ASN A 846 42.71 -18.69 -40.60
N GLY A 847 42.52 -19.82 -41.29
CA GLY A 847 41.52 -20.82 -40.91
C GLY A 847 40.08 -20.30 -40.88
N ASN A 848 39.72 -19.42 -41.83
CA ASN A 848 38.41 -18.73 -41.89
C ASN A 848 38.12 -17.80 -40.71
N GLN A 849 39.14 -17.24 -40.05
CA GLN A 849 38.97 -16.23 -39.01
C GLN A 849 39.17 -14.80 -39.53
N LYS A 850 39.76 -14.62 -40.71
CA LYS A 850 40.00 -13.31 -41.32
C LYS A 850 39.33 -13.19 -42.69
N ALA A 851 38.54 -12.14 -42.89
CA ALA A 851 38.05 -11.74 -44.21
C ALA A 851 38.72 -10.45 -44.68
N THR A 852 39.11 -10.41 -45.95
CA THR A 852 39.71 -9.24 -46.60
C THR A 852 39.03 -9.00 -47.94
N ARG A 853 38.63 -7.76 -48.22
CA ARG A 853 38.13 -7.37 -49.54
C ARG A 853 39.29 -6.93 -50.43
N TRP A 854 39.61 -7.69 -51.46
CA TRP A 854 40.72 -7.37 -52.36
C TRP A 854 40.37 -7.64 -53.82
N THR A 855 40.63 -8.85 -54.32
CA THR A 855 40.35 -9.28 -55.68
C THR A 855 39.36 -10.44 -55.71
N LYS A 856 38.59 -10.56 -56.80
CA LYS A 856 37.54 -11.56 -56.98
C LYS A 856 38.10 -12.98 -56.89
N ASN A 857 37.64 -13.73 -55.90
CA ASN A 857 37.95 -15.14 -55.71
C ASN A 857 36.98 -16.04 -56.51
N SER A 858 37.49 -17.18 -56.96
CA SER A 858 36.73 -18.21 -57.69
C SER A 858 36.03 -19.17 -56.73
N TYR A 859 35.18 -18.67 -55.82
CA TYR A 859 34.33 -19.58 -55.05
C TYR A 859 33.28 -20.24 -55.96
N PRO A 860 32.97 -21.54 -55.76
CA PRO A 860 31.82 -22.17 -56.40
C PRO A 860 30.53 -21.43 -56.07
N ASP A 861 29.60 -21.41 -57.02
CA ASP A 861 28.30 -20.80 -56.78
C ASP A 861 27.53 -21.59 -55.70
N HIS A 862 26.80 -20.86 -54.86
CA HIS A 862 26.08 -21.46 -53.72
C HIS A 862 24.80 -20.65 -53.44
N PRO A 863 23.66 -21.30 -53.11
CA PRO A 863 22.39 -20.61 -52.88
C PRO A 863 22.48 -19.56 -51.78
N ASP A 864 23.25 -19.87 -50.74
CA ASP A 864 23.45 -19.04 -49.56
C ASP A 864 24.51 -17.92 -49.71
N ARG A 865 25.12 -17.78 -50.89
CA ARG A 865 26.20 -16.81 -51.14
C ARG A 865 25.67 -15.41 -51.40
N PHE A 866 26.25 -14.38 -50.78
CA PHE A 866 25.98 -12.99 -51.17
C PHE A 866 26.53 -12.70 -52.57
N ASP A 867 25.74 -12.06 -53.44
CA ASP A 867 26.08 -11.80 -54.84
C ASP A 867 26.37 -10.32 -55.16
N TYR A 868 25.77 -9.40 -54.41
CA TYR A 868 25.92 -7.96 -54.58
C TYR A 868 26.61 -7.30 -53.39
N TRP A 869 26.04 -7.42 -52.19
CA TRP A 869 26.62 -6.85 -50.98
C TRP A 869 27.81 -7.68 -50.51
N THR A 870 28.95 -7.02 -50.29
CA THR A 870 30.21 -7.65 -49.84
C THR A 870 30.14 -8.10 -48.38
N GLN A 871 29.44 -9.21 -48.14
CA GLN A 871 29.10 -9.72 -46.82
C GLN A 871 29.52 -11.17 -46.62
N VAL A 872 29.67 -11.55 -45.36
CA VAL A 872 29.89 -12.93 -44.92
C VAL A 872 29.23 -13.13 -43.56
N LEU A 873 28.63 -14.29 -43.33
CA LEU A 873 28.13 -14.73 -42.02
C LEU A 873 29.08 -15.77 -41.43
N CYS A 874 29.04 -15.94 -40.12
CA CYS A 874 29.68 -17.06 -39.45
C CYS A 874 28.88 -18.37 -39.63
N THR A 875 29.55 -19.50 -39.47
CA THR A 875 28.92 -20.83 -39.54
C THR A 875 28.07 -21.11 -38.30
N GLU A 876 28.48 -20.60 -37.13
CA GLU A 876 27.83 -20.86 -35.86
C GLU A 876 26.56 -20.01 -35.67
N GLY A 877 25.41 -20.67 -35.50
CA GLY A 877 24.17 -20.03 -35.04
C GLY A 877 24.15 -19.93 -33.51
N LEU A 878 23.96 -18.73 -32.97
CA LEU A 878 24.04 -18.46 -31.53
C LEU A 878 22.64 -18.37 -30.91
N THR A 879 22.44 -19.08 -29.78
CA THR A 879 21.16 -19.18 -29.05
C THR A 879 21.29 -18.99 -27.53
N GLY A 880 22.44 -18.51 -27.05
CA GLY A 880 22.73 -18.31 -25.62
C GLY A 880 23.53 -17.04 -25.35
N ARG A 881 24.26 -17.01 -24.22
CA ARG A 881 25.22 -15.94 -23.92
C ARG A 881 26.52 -16.18 -24.66
N CYS A 882 26.92 -15.23 -25.50
CA CYS A 882 28.11 -15.33 -26.33
C CYS A 882 28.83 -13.99 -26.40
N TYR A 883 30.15 -14.03 -26.33
CA TYR A 883 31.00 -12.86 -26.52
C TYR A 883 32.09 -13.16 -27.55
N TRP A 884 32.35 -12.23 -28.45
CA TRP A 884 33.48 -12.31 -29.36
C TRP A 884 34.08 -10.91 -29.56
N GLU A 885 35.35 -10.87 -29.88
CA GLU A 885 36.06 -9.64 -30.23
C GLU A 885 36.45 -9.69 -31.70
N THR A 886 36.32 -8.55 -32.37
CA THR A 886 36.59 -8.39 -33.79
C THR A 886 37.50 -7.20 -34.01
N GLU A 887 38.62 -7.41 -34.67
CA GLU A 887 39.48 -6.34 -35.20
C GLU A 887 39.07 -5.99 -36.63
N TRP A 888 39.02 -4.71 -36.95
CA TRP A 888 38.55 -4.21 -38.24
C TRP A 888 39.44 -3.10 -38.81
N VAL A 889 39.54 -3.03 -40.13
CA VAL A 889 40.24 -1.94 -40.85
C VAL A 889 39.37 -1.49 -42.02
N GLY A 890 39.30 -0.17 -42.26
CA GLY A 890 38.54 0.42 -43.37
C GLY A 890 37.11 0.78 -42.96
N ARG A 891 36.11 0.34 -43.73
CA ARG A 891 34.69 0.53 -43.41
C ARG A 891 34.03 -0.84 -43.26
N VAL A 892 33.63 -1.19 -42.04
CA VAL A 892 33.09 -2.53 -41.72
C VAL A 892 31.80 -2.41 -40.91
N CYS A 893 30.72 -3.10 -41.33
CA CYS A 893 29.57 -3.33 -40.47
C CYS A 893 29.75 -4.65 -39.72
N ILE A 894 29.66 -4.60 -38.39
CA ILE A 894 29.74 -5.76 -37.50
C ILE A 894 28.36 -5.96 -36.90
N GLY A 895 27.78 -7.14 -37.02
CA GLY A 895 26.41 -7.37 -36.57
C GLY A 895 26.04 -8.83 -36.41
N VAL A 896 24.75 -9.06 -36.22
CA VAL A 896 24.14 -10.40 -36.24
C VAL A 896 22.90 -10.38 -37.15
N ALA A 897 22.62 -11.50 -37.80
CA ALA A 897 21.46 -11.67 -38.66
C ALA A 897 20.80 -13.04 -38.46
N TYR A 898 19.49 -13.11 -38.68
CA TYR A 898 18.84 -14.41 -38.83
C TYR A 898 19.26 -15.12 -40.12
N ARG A 899 19.21 -16.47 -40.13
CA ARG A 899 19.57 -17.27 -41.31
C ARG A 899 18.72 -16.90 -42.53
N ARG A 900 17.45 -16.54 -42.30
CA ARG A 900 16.47 -16.14 -43.33
C ARG A 900 16.73 -14.80 -44.02
N MET A 901 17.75 -14.05 -43.59
CA MET A 901 18.13 -12.81 -44.26
C MET A 901 18.41 -13.04 -45.74
N LEU A 902 17.77 -12.24 -46.60
CA LEU A 902 17.91 -12.33 -48.05
C LEU A 902 19.34 -11.96 -48.47
N ARG A 903 19.87 -12.65 -49.49
CA ARG A 903 21.30 -12.55 -49.88
C ARG A 903 21.54 -12.20 -51.35
N LYS A 904 20.49 -12.22 -52.17
CA LYS A 904 20.58 -12.04 -53.63
C LYS A 904 19.97 -10.71 -54.07
N GLY A 905 20.71 -9.92 -54.84
CA GLY A 905 20.29 -8.64 -55.41
C GLY A 905 20.66 -7.40 -54.60
N GLU A 906 20.27 -6.22 -55.10
CA GLU A 906 20.83 -4.92 -54.66
C GLU A 906 20.04 -4.22 -53.54
N GLY A 907 18.84 -4.70 -53.19
CA GLY A 907 17.96 -4.00 -52.23
C GLY A 907 18.50 -3.94 -50.80
N ASP A 908 18.06 -2.91 -50.06
CA ASP A 908 18.47 -2.64 -48.66
C ASP A 908 18.11 -3.79 -47.70
N ASP A 909 17.05 -4.55 -47.98
CA ASP A 909 16.63 -5.69 -47.15
C ASP A 909 17.70 -6.80 -47.07
N ARG A 910 18.71 -6.75 -47.94
CA ARG A 910 19.85 -7.70 -48.00
C ARG A 910 21.12 -7.13 -47.35
N TRP A 911 21.09 -5.91 -46.84
CA TRP A 911 22.21 -5.28 -46.16
C TRP A 911 22.11 -5.49 -44.64
N LEU A 912 23.16 -6.05 -44.05
CA LEU A 912 23.32 -6.25 -42.61
C LEU A 912 23.09 -4.94 -41.82
N GLY A 913 22.06 -4.95 -40.99
CA GLY A 913 21.60 -3.84 -40.16
C GLY A 913 20.58 -2.91 -40.83
N ARG A 914 20.22 -3.10 -42.10
CA ARG A 914 19.24 -2.25 -42.84
C ARG A 914 17.87 -2.89 -43.03
N ASN A 915 17.59 -3.94 -42.26
CA ASN A 915 16.33 -4.69 -42.29
C ASN A 915 15.88 -5.01 -40.86
N ASP A 916 14.71 -5.63 -40.75
CA ASP A 916 14.07 -6.07 -39.51
C ASP A 916 14.62 -7.41 -38.97
N VAL A 917 15.47 -8.09 -39.73
CA VAL A 917 16.04 -9.42 -39.41
C VAL A 917 17.54 -9.39 -39.10
N SER A 918 18.12 -8.20 -38.94
CA SER A 918 19.53 -8.02 -38.60
C SER A 918 19.79 -6.71 -37.84
N TRP A 919 20.87 -6.73 -37.04
CA TRP A 919 21.30 -5.64 -36.18
C TRP A 919 22.80 -5.43 -36.37
N GLY A 920 23.24 -4.19 -36.52
CA GLY A 920 24.63 -3.92 -36.84
C GLY A 920 25.19 -2.61 -36.29
N LEU A 921 26.52 -2.59 -36.19
CA LEU A 921 27.35 -1.43 -35.89
C LEU A 921 28.26 -1.18 -37.09
N ASN A 922 28.01 -0.11 -37.84
CA ASN A 922 28.89 0.33 -38.91
C ASN A 922 30.05 1.14 -38.35
N CYS A 923 31.26 0.59 -38.50
CA CYS A 923 32.52 1.11 -38.02
C CYS A 923 33.28 1.81 -39.14
N ASN A 924 33.75 3.03 -38.88
CA ASN A 924 34.59 3.83 -39.76
C ASN A 924 35.61 4.60 -38.91
N ARG A 925 36.74 5.03 -39.50
CA ARG A 925 37.79 5.81 -38.83
C ARG A 925 37.27 7.04 -38.08
N ASN A 926 36.19 7.65 -38.59
CA ASN A 926 35.67 8.92 -38.05
C ASN A 926 34.49 8.76 -37.09
N SER A 927 33.74 7.65 -37.14
CA SER A 927 32.54 7.46 -36.31
C SER A 927 32.03 6.02 -36.31
N TYR A 928 31.27 5.67 -35.27
CA TYR A 928 30.41 4.49 -35.22
C TYR A 928 28.97 4.87 -35.52
N ARG A 929 28.23 4.01 -36.24
CA ARG A 929 26.79 4.19 -36.51
C ARG A 929 26.00 2.93 -36.20
N ILE A 930 24.87 3.08 -35.52
CA ILE A 930 23.94 2.00 -35.19
C ILE A 930 22.99 1.77 -36.36
N LEU A 931 22.83 0.52 -36.78
CA LEU A 931 22.00 0.12 -37.91
C LEU A 931 20.97 -0.95 -37.50
N HIS A 932 19.69 -0.64 -37.63
CA HIS A 932 18.58 -1.62 -37.59
C HIS A 932 17.35 -1.06 -38.32
N GLY A 933 16.81 -1.76 -39.32
CA GLY A 933 15.73 -1.24 -40.16
C GLY A 933 16.07 0.15 -40.75
N SER A 934 15.26 1.16 -40.43
CA SER A 934 15.51 2.56 -40.81
C SER A 934 16.44 3.33 -39.87
N MET A 935 16.78 2.78 -38.71
CA MET A 935 17.64 3.41 -37.69
C MET A 935 19.08 3.53 -38.21
N ASN A 936 19.66 4.73 -38.09
CA ASN A 936 21.00 5.06 -38.57
C ASN A 936 21.63 6.20 -37.75
N ASP A 937 21.79 5.97 -36.45
CA ASP A 937 22.22 6.99 -35.50
C ASP A 937 23.73 6.98 -35.28
N VAL A 938 24.33 8.16 -35.13
CA VAL A 938 25.76 8.30 -34.83
C VAL A 938 25.99 8.09 -33.33
N VAL A 939 26.92 7.20 -32.98
CA VAL A 939 27.32 6.99 -31.59
C VAL A 939 28.26 8.14 -31.17
N PRO A 940 28.01 8.83 -30.04
CA PRO A 940 28.80 9.98 -29.58
C PRO A 940 30.14 9.58 -28.94
N VAL A 941 30.88 8.66 -29.58
CA VAL A 941 32.17 8.15 -29.10
C VAL A 941 33.16 8.12 -30.26
N THR A 942 34.36 8.69 -30.06
CA THR A 942 35.40 8.71 -31.07
C THR A 942 36.10 7.34 -31.22
N PRO A 943 36.29 6.84 -32.45
CA PRO A 943 37.09 5.66 -32.71
C PRO A 943 38.58 5.94 -32.45
N ASN A 944 39.14 5.32 -31.40
CA ASN A 944 40.58 5.35 -31.09
C ASN A 944 41.19 3.94 -31.01
N SER A 945 40.39 2.91 -31.30
CA SER A 945 40.78 1.52 -31.39
C SER A 945 40.00 0.88 -32.53
N ASN A 946 40.65 -0.04 -33.23
CA ASN A 946 40.11 -0.83 -34.33
C ASN A 946 39.51 -2.15 -33.86
N LYS A 947 39.16 -2.26 -32.57
CA LYS A 947 38.66 -3.48 -31.96
C LYS A 947 37.29 -3.28 -31.31
N VAL A 948 36.35 -4.13 -31.68
CA VAL A 948 34.96 -4.12 -31.19
C VAL A 948 34.65 -5.46 -30.55
N GLY A 949 34.14 -5.43 -29.32
CA GLY A 949 33.57 -6.60 -28.65
C GLY A 949 32.06 -6.62 -28.85
N VAL A 950 31.50 -7.80 -29.11
CA VAL A 950 30.06 -7.99 -29.23
C VAL A 950 29.62 -9.00 -28.19
N TYR A 951 28.65 -8.62 -27.38
CA TYR A 951 28.01 -9.49 -26.39
C TYR A 951 26.56 -9.73 -26.79
N LEU A 952 26.21 -10.99 -26.95
CA LEU A 952 24.84 -11.44 -27.19
C LEU A 952 24.35 -12.15 -25.93
N ASP A 953 23.19 -11.72 -25.43
CA ASP A 953 22.38 -12.49 -24.49
C ASP A 953 21.06 -12.83 -25.19
N TRP A 954 21.06 -13.95 -25.92
CA TRP A 954 19.92 -14.36 -26.73
C TRP A 954 18.65 -14.54 -25.87
N THR A 955 18.79 -15.14 -24.69
CA THR A 955 17.68 -15.40 -23.76
C THR A 955 17.09 -14.13 -23.17
N ALA A 956 17.93 -13.13 -22.86
CA ALA A 956 17.47 -11.85 -22.34
C ALA A 956 17.02 -10.88 -23.44
N GLY A 957 17.25 -11.23 -24.71
CA GLY A 957 16.92 -10.36 -25.82
C GLY A 957 17.84 -9.14 -25.94
N SER A 958 19.12 -9.28 -25.60
CA SER A 958 20.08 -8.16 -25.56
C SER A 958 21.26 -8.39 -26.50
N LEU A 959 21.65 -7.36 -27.25
CA LEU A 959 22.85 -7.34 -28.10
C LEU A 959 23.63 -6.05 -27.85
N SER A 960 24.78 -6.16 -27.19
CA SER A 960 25.63 -5.04 -26.81
C SER A 960 26.91 -4.99 -27.61
N PHE A 961 27.28 -3.79 -28.04
CA PHE A 961 28.54 -3.50 -28.71
C PHE A 961 29.45 -2.69 -27.80
N PHE A 962 30.73 -3.08 -27.76
CA PHE A 962 31.75 -2.44 -26.95
C PHE A 962 32.94 -2.04 -27.80
N ARG A 963 33.49 -0.85 -27.56
CA ARG A 963 34.83 -0.50 -28.03
C ARG A 963 35.84 -1.13 -27.07
N VAL A 964 36.83 -1.84 -27.61
CA VAL A 964 37.88 -2.50 -26.83
C VAL A 964 39.20 -1.77 -27.04
N SER A 965 39.80 -1.21 -25.99
CA SER A 965 41.10 -0.52 -26.08
C SER A 965 41.95 -0.87 -24.86
N CYS A 966 43.19 -1.34 -25.07
CA CYS A 966 44.11 -1.75 -24.00
C CYS A 966 43.51 -2.71 -22.94
N GLY A 967 42.51 -3.52 -23.31
CA GLY A 967 41.82 -4.43 -22.40
C GLY A 967 40.54 -3.86 -21.77
N ASP A 968 40.35 -2.54 -21.81
CA ASP A 968 39.15 -1.87 -21.31
C ASP A 968 38.02 -1.87 -22.35
N ARG A 969 36.78 -1.94 -21.86
CA ARG A 969 35.56 -1.99 -22.67
C ARG A 969 34.70 -0.77 -22.40
N THR A 970 34.42 0.02 -23.44
CA THR A 970 33.43 1.11 -23.38
C THR A 970 32.17 0.66 -24.11
N LEU A 971 31.02 0.63 -23.44
CA LEU A 971 29.74 0.32 -24.09
C LEU A 971 29.44 1.38 -25.15
N LEU A 972 29.16 0.94 -26.38
CA LEU A 972 28.75 1.79 -27.49
C LEU A 972 27.24 1.86 -27.59
N HIS A 973 26.57 0.70 -27.59
CA HIS A 973 25.11 0.60 -27.70
C HIS A 973 24.63 -0.80 -27.31
N THR A 974 23.37 -0.89 -26.88
CA THR A 974 22.66 -2.16 -26.62
C THR A 974 21.31 -2.16 -27.31
N PHE A 975 21.08 -3.11 -28.21
CA PHE A 975 19.74 -3.40 -28.73
C PHE A 975 18.99 -4.30 -27.76
N HIS A 976 17.69 -4.03 -27.60
CA HIS A 976 16.77 -4.88 -26.85
C HIS A 976 15.68 -5.38 -27.81
N THR A 977 15.63 -6.70 -28.04
CA THR A 977 14.71 -7.35 -28.99
C THR A 977 14.41 -8.77 -28.57
N THR A 978 13.27 -9.34 -28.95
CA THR A 978 12.97 -10.75 -28.71
C THR A 978 13.51 -11.57 -29.87
N PHE A 979 14.62 -12.27 -29.66
CA PHE A 979 15.15 -13.18 -30.67
C PHE A 979 14.25 -14.41 -30.82
N THR A 980 13.89 -14.75 -32.07
CA THR A 980 12.94 -15.83 -32.38
C THR A 980 13.60 -17.07 -32.95
N GLU A 981 14.82 -16.93 -33.47
CA GLU A 981 15.61 -18.00 -34.05
C GLU A 981 17.11 -17.75 -33.79
N PRO A 982 18.00 -18.73 -34.06
CA PRO A 982 19.43 -18.53 -33.91
C PRO A 982 19.93 -17.35 -34.74
N VAL A 983 20.78 -16.51 -34.14
CA VAL A 983 21.41 -15.38 -34.84
C VAL A 983 22.85 -15.72 -35.23
N TYR A 984 23.25 -15.30 -36.41
CA TYR A 984 24.55 -15.58 -37.00
C TYR A 984 25.36 -14.28 -37.04
N PRO A 985 26.54 -14.22 -36.39
CA PRO A 985 27.45 -13.09 -36.54
C PRO A 985 27.76 -12.83 -38.01
N GLY A 986 27.75 -11.57 -38.41
CA GLY A 986 27.87 -11.15 -39.80
C GLY A 986 28.75 -9.92 -39.95
N PHE A 987 29.39 -9.83 -41.12
CA PHE A 987 30.31 -8.76 -41.45
C PHE A 987 30.09 -8.26 -42.87
N HIS A 988 29.99 -6.94 -43.04
CA HIS A 988 29.97 -6.26 -44.34
C HIS A 988 31.25 -5.43 -44.52
N LEU A 989 31.98 -5.61 -45.63
CA LEU A 989 33.24 -4.92 -45.91
C LEU A 989 33.05 -3.89 -47.04
N GLY A 990 32.94 -2.61 -46.67
CA GLY A 990 32.48 -1.53 -47.54
C GLY A 990 33.52 -0.97 -48.53
N TRP A 991 34.82 -0.98 -48.20
CA TRP A 991 35.89 -0.48 -49.08
C TRP A 991 36.82 -1.60 -49.55
N VAL A 992 37.43 -1.42 -50.73
CA VAL A 992 38.52 -2.28 -51.22
C VAL A 992 39.71 -2.05 -50.31
N ASP A 993 40.27 -3.11 -49.72
CA ASP A 993 41.23 -3.16 -48.60
C ASP A 993 40.64 -3.35 -47.19
N SER A 994 39.32 -3.27 -47.03
CA SER A 994 38.71 -3.46 -45.71
C SER A 994 38.96 -4.88 -45.21
N THR A 995 39.28 -5.01 -43.93
CA THR A 995 39.56 -6.30 -43.30
C THR A 995 38.80 -6.46 -42.00
N VAL A 996 38.48 -7.71 -41.68
CA VAL A 996 37.91 -8.10 -40.40
C VAL A 996 38.61 -9.37 -39.92
N LEU A 997 38.98 -9.41 -38.64
CA LEU A 997 39.65 -10.52 -37.98
C LEU A 997 38.88 -10.87 -36.71
N LEU A 998 38.45 -12.12 -36.59
CA LEU A 998 37.90 -12.68 -35.36
C LEU A 998 39.06 -13.04 -34.41
N CYS A 999 39.03 -12.50 -33.19
CA CYS A 999 40.08 -12.65 -32.19
C CYS A 999 39.89 -13.85 -31.26
#